data_AF-A0A2G4IP08-F1
#
_entry.id   AF-A0A2G4IP08-F1
#
_cell.length_a   1.000
_cell.length_b   1.000
_cell.length_c   1.000
_cell.angle_alpha   90.00
_cell.angle_beta   90.00
_cell.angle_gamma   90.00
#
_symmetry.space_group_name_H-M   'P 1'
#
loop_
_entity.id
_entity.type
_entity.pdbx_description
1 polymer ?
#
loop_
_entity_poly.entity_id
_entity_poly.type
_entity_poly.pdbx_seq_one_letter_code
_entity_poly.pdbx_strand_id
1 'polypeptide(L)'
;MLKKLRTSLLATALAIGSLLVLLAAPTHAAGIIRITEVMSSSLATTTAGSIYAGDWFEITNYGDAAVDITGWKVDDNSFAFATALALNGITSVGIGESVMFTESANAGGVHVADFKTFWGLGAGVQVGSYTGSAISLSSGGDGVSVWTSSGTEINRVNFGAATSNKTFYWGYDATGTLGTSTLGTISVTGTDGAMTTTAGGAAANVGSPGVALTILMPNLYWTSNGTALGGTAAWDSSGSNWSSSSTSVAGAAWTAGKTAIFGGTAGTVTIGSAITAGGLTFSTTGYTLASGIGGSLATASISVNPGLSATVTATLTGTGDLGKAGTGTLILSGTANNYSGKTSVAEGTLQAGASNVIPNASQVAVARFATLDFNGNSDTVAGVSGLGSVTNIGGSLTVNITGTSDIRFDGTLSGTADFIVNSSGSGRQVFNSTTQTEGDLAAKSYSGATIVRSGILAVSNGVNRVPSATSGVDIETNGRLELTTADTSYTFGAGASTAVTLKGGSLGQEAGEDVTLLNAVNVANSSSILVKNTLNPTTADTEEVTLSGVLSGNASTVLSLTASNTTPGGDAGRVLFTNPTGNTYAGTVSAEQNMSARFNGDYSSVAVLLNGGRLEGNGSVKTIGGTGTVLPGTSPGILTAQSVNVTNGIDFSFEFTALGAPTYGTPATSVNDILRLTDATPLIGTFDSSNVVNFFLSVATLSQSDLFQGGFFTGSDQTAALAGASFQTWVLGNGLGTDITYNSQSYYSLANYNALGNAPLSVNVAMVAASADFGTGSVGGFVSQVTAVPEPQAWLLATMGMALAGWANRARRRRLGQFRV
;
A
#
# COMPACT_ATOMS: atom_id res chain seq x y z
N MET A 1 -82.85 44.14 20.52
CA MET A 1 -82.02 45.36 20.70
C MET A 1 -80.73 45.14 19.91
N LEU A 2 -80.33 45.94 18.91
CA LEU A 2 -79.91 47.35 18.96
C LEU A 2 -78.80 47.56 20.01
N LYS A 3 -77.54 47.75 19.60
CA LYS A 3 -76.89 48.92 18.95
C LYS A 3 -76.35 49.93 19.97
N LYS A 4 -75.02 50.02 20.04
CA LYS A 4 -74.11 51.20 20.19
C LYS A 4 -72.77 50.64 20.73
N LEU A 5 -71.58 50.87 20.14
CA LEU A 5 -71.17 51.76 19.05
C LEU A 5 -70.35 51.02 17.96
N ARG A 6 -70.35 51.56 16.73
CA ARG A 6 -69.24 51.51 15.74
C ARG A 6 -68.56 52.91 15.79
N THR A 7 -67.40 53.28 15.26
CA THR A 7 -66.53 53.00 14.09
C THR A 7 -65.10 53.52 14.46
N SER A 8 -63.96 53.25 13.81
CA SER A 8 -63.53 53.26 12.39
C SER A 8 -62.20 52.47 12.29
N LEU A 9 -61.95 51.53 11.38
CA LEU A 9 -61.65 51.64 9.94
C LEU A 9 -60.45 52.55 9.54
N LEU A 10 -59.46 51.91 8.90
CA LEU A 10 -58.50 52.36 7.84
C LEU A 10 -57.73 53.69 8.04
N ALA A 11 -56.40 53.78 7.87
CA ALA A 11 -55.67 53.48 6.62
C ALA A 11 -54.13 53.32 6.81
N THR A 12 -53.45 52.85 5.76
CA THR A 12 -51.98 52.60 5.65
C THR A 12 -51.19 53.76 5.03
N ALA A 13 -49.93 53.99 5.45
CA ALA A 13 -48.73 54.07 4.57
C ALA A 13 -47.41 54.43 5.32
N LEU A 14 -46.29 53.85 4.86
CA LEU A 14 -44.85 54.25 4.87
C LEU A 14 -44.31 55.14 6.02
N ALA A 15 -43.27 54.73 6.79
CA ALA A 15 -41.83 54.61 6.43
C ALA A 15 -41.17 55.97 6.08
N ILE A 16 -40.00 56.41 6.58
CA ILE A 16 -38.75 55.79 7.12
C ILE A 16 -38.30 56.63 8.36
N GLY A 17 -37.45 56.29 9.35
CA GLY A 17 -36.55 55.16 9.70
C GLY A 17 -35.83 55.52 11.04
N SER A 18 -34.71 54.94 11.51
CA SER A 18 -33.86 53.83 11.04
C SER A 18 -33.17 53.09 12.21
N LEU A 19 -33.15 51.75 12.11
CA LEU A 19 -32.07 50.82 12.52
C LEU A 19 -31.46 50.87 13.95
N LEU A 20 -31.84 49.90 14.78
CA LEU A 20 -30.89 48.88 15.29
C LEU A 20 -31.63 47.54 15.49
N VAL A 21 -30.92 46.42 15.31
CA VAL A 21 -31.45 45.05 15.43
C VAL A 21 -30.72 44.32 16.55
N LEU A 22 -31.44 43.57 17.39
CA LEU A 22 -30.93 42.30 17.90
C LEU A 22 -32.07 41.30 18.13
N LEU A 23 -31.72 40.01 18.14
CA LEU A 23 -32.64 38.89 18.00
C LEU A 23 -33.27 38.51 19.35
N ALA A 24 -34.51 38.01 19.30
CA ALA A 24 -34.96 36.99 20.25
C ALA A 24 -34.25 35.67 19.89
N ALA A 25 -33.08 35.43 20.48
CA ALA A 25 -32.41 34.13 20.38
C ALA A 25 -33.27 33.06 21.08
N PRO A 26 -33.24 31.79 20.63
CA PRO A 26 -33.68 30.69 21.48
C PRO A 26 -32.86 30.71 22.77
N THR A 27 -33.53 30.49 23.91
CA THR A 27 -32.85 30.33 25.20
C THR A 27 -31.82 29.22 25.09
N HIS A 28 -30.59 29.48 25.51
CA HIS A 28 -29.44 28.64 25.17
C HIS A 28 -29.62 27.18 25.62
N ALA A 29 -29.10 26.29 24.79
CA ALA A 29 -28.76 24.92 25.17
C ALA A 29 -27.97 24.91 26.50
N ALA A 30 -28.35 24.01 27.39
CA ALA A 30 -27.87 23.96 28.76
C ALA A 30 -26.80 22.88 28.89
N GLY A 31 -25.55 23.28 29.08
CA GLY A 31 -24.48 22.37 29.47
C GLY A 31 -24.72 21.80 30.88
N ILE A 32 -24.49 20.49 31.06
CA ILE A 32 -24.83 19.77 32.30
C ILE A 32 -23.58 19.00 32.77
N ILE A 33 -22.67 19.72 33.45
CA ILE A 33 -21.47 19.11 34.02
C ILE A 33 -21.81 18.25 35.24
N ARG A 34 -21.21 17.06 35.30
CA ARG A 34 -21.26 16.12 36.44
C ARG A 34 -19.91 15.48 36.68
N ILE A 35 -19.59 15.19 37.94
CA ILE A 35 -18.43 14.41 38.36
C ILE A 35 -18.81 12.94 38.20
N THR A 36 -18.12 12.23 37.30
CA THR A 36 -18.45 10.88 36.85
C THR A 36 -17.55 9.81 37.43
N GLU A 37 -16.29 10.13 37.70
CA GLU A 37 -15.32 9.19 38.27
C GLU A 37 -14.35 9.92 39.22
N VAL A 38 -13.90 9.25 40.29
CA VAL A 38 -12.92 9.77 41.26
C VAL A 38 -11.98 8.63 41.69
N MET A 39 -10.68 8.91 41.78
CA MET A 39 -9.67 8.02 42.35
C MET A 39 -8.95 8.71 43.51
N SER A 40 -9.01 8.08 44.68
CA SER A 40 -8.44 8.52 45.96
C SER A 40 -7.43 7.50 46.55
N SER A 41 -6.84 6.66 45.69
CA SER A 41 -5.90 5.60 46.09
C SER A 41 -5.03 5.07 44.93
N SER A 42 -4.55 5.96 44.04
CA SER A 42 -3.68 5.57 42.93
C SER A 42 -2.27 5.20 43.43
N LEU A 43 -1.72 4.05 43.00
CA LEU A 43 -0.35 3.64 43.30
C LEU A 43 0.41 3.22 42.03
N ALA A 44 0.85 4.19 41.23
CA ALA A 44 1.79 3.93 40.13
C ALA A 44 3.24 4.26 40.50
N THR A 45 3.91 3.29 41.14
CA THR A 45 5.38 3.29 41.27
C THR A 45 6.02 2.68 40.03
N THR A 46 7.00 3.36 39.44
CA THR A 46 7.83 2.83 38.35
C THR A 46 9.31 2.89 38.72
N THR A 47 10.13 1.98 38.20
CA THR A 47 11.58 1.92 38.45
C THR A 47 12.36 3.10 37.82
N ALA A 48 11.69 3.98 37.06
CA ALA A 48 12.30 5.04 36.25
C ALA A 48 12.13 6.46 36.83
N GLY A 49 11.52 6.62 38.00
CA GLY A 49 11.56 7.87 38.77
C GLY A 49 10.63 9.01 38.32
N SER A 50 9.94 8.91 37.18
CA SER A 50 8.70 9.69 37.00
C SER A 50 7.57 9.01 37.77
N ILE A 51 6.81 9.81 38.51
CA ILE A 51 5.82 9.34 39.49
C ILE A 51 4.44 9.78 39.00
N TYR A 52 3.51 8.82 38.88
CA TYR A 52 2.09 9.13 38.90
C TYR A 52 1.49 8.60 40.21
N ALA A 53 1.49 9.46 41.22
CA ALA A 53 0.89 9.20 42.53
C ALA A 53 0.21 10.51 42.95
N GLY A 54 -1.07 10.60 42.58
CA GLY A 54 -1.91 11.76 42.78
C GLY A 54 -3.36 11.35 42.58
N ASP A 55 -4.24 12.01 43.30
CA ASP A 55 -5.67 11.75 43.19
C ASP A 55 -6.23 12.45 41.94
N TRP A 56 -7.27 11.88 41.33
CA TRP A 56 -7.88 12.45 40.13
C TRP A 56 -9.38 12.27 40.09
N PHE A 57 -10.04 13.12 39.30
CA PHE A 57 -11.47 12.99 39.02
C PHE A 57 -11.78 13.32 37.56
N GLU A 58 -12.90 12.80 37.08
CA GLU A 58 -13.47 13.09 35.77
C GLU A 58 -14.70 13.99 35.92
N ILE A 59 -14.89 14.90 34.96
CA ILE A 59 -16.18 15.53 34.70
C ILE A 59 -16.66 15.26 33.27
N THR A 60 -17.95 14.96 33.13
CA THR A 60 -18.64 14.77 31.85
C THR A 60 -19.70 15.85 31.65
N ASN A 61 -19.87 16.31 30.41
CA ASN A 61 -20.95 17.19 30.01
C ASN A 61 -22.14 16.42 29.39
N TYR A 62 -23.19 16.24 30.18
CA TYR A 62 -24.46 15.61 29.77
C TYR A 62 -25.42 16.57 29.05
N GLY A 63 -25.02 17.82 28.82
CA GLY A 63 -25.86 18.85 28.22
C GLY A 63 -25.77 18.94 26.69
N ASP A 64 -26.63 19.77 26.10
CA ASP A 64 -26.76 19.96 24.65
C ASP A 64 -25.91 21.13 24.07
N ALA A 65 -25.06 21.74 24.90
CA ALA A 65 -24.01 22.68 24.49
C ALA A 65 -22.70 22.45 25.24
N ALA A 66 -21.59 22.87 24.61
CA ALA A 66 -20.28 22.92 25.25
C ALA A 66 -20.24 23.96 26.38
N VAL A 67 -19.45 23.69 27.42
CA VAL A 67 -19.35 24.53 28.62
C VAL A 67 -17.96 25.13 28.72
N ASP A 68 -17.88 26.47 28.80
CA ASP A 68 -16.67 27.19 29.20
C ASP A 68 -16.44 27.00 30.72
N ILE A 69 -15.34 26.33 31.06
CA ILE A 69 -14.92 26.05 32.43
C ILE A 69 -13.73 26.92 32.89
N THR A 70 -13.43 28.00 32.16
CA THR A 70 -12.28 28.87 32.45
C THR A 70 -12.35 29.46 33.86
N GLY A 71 -11.32 29.15 34.67
CA GLY A 71 -11.22 29.62 36.05
C GLY A 71 -12.14 28.92 37.05
N TRP A 72 -12.77 27.80 36.68
CA TRP A 72 -13.50 26.94 37.61
C TRP A 72 -12.57 26.33 38.67
N LYS A 73 -13.16 25.85 39.77
CA LYS A 73 -12.43 25.34 40.94
C LYS A 73 -12.96 23.98 41.40
N VAL A 74 -12.10 23.21 42.07
CA VAL A 74 -12.44 21.95 42.75
C VAL A 74 -12.15 22.04 44.25
N ASP A 75 -12.97 21.39 45.07
CA ASP A 75 -12.82 21.32 46.53
C ASP A 75 -13.21 19.92 47.05
N ASP A 76 -12.68 19.52 48.21
CA ASP A 76 -12.87 18.20 48.83
C ASP A 76 -14.13 18.15 49.72
N ASN A 77 -14.18 17.25 50.73
CA ASN A 77 -15.26 17.18 51.71
C ASN A 77 -15.53 18.48 52.51
N SER A 78 -14.64 19.48 52.47
CA SER A 78 -14.89 20.79 53.09
C SER A 78 -15.95 21.60 52.34
N PHE A 79 -16.15 21.31 51.04
CA PHE A 79 -17.18 21.89 50.16
C PHE A 79 -17.30 23.42 50.22
N ALA A 80 -16.16 24.11 50.31
CA ALA A 80 -16.04 25.55 50.47
C ALA A 80 -15.21 26.18 49.33
N PHE A 81 -15.86 26.99 48.49
CA PHE A 81 -15.22 27.73 47.40
C PHE A 81 -13.98 28.56 47.81
N ALA A 82 -13.86 28.93 49.10
CA ALA A 82 -12.72 29.65 49.66
C ALA A 82 -11.44 28.81 49.76
N THR A 83 -11.53 27.51 50.07
CA THR A 83 -10.39 26.56 50.13
C THR A 83 -10.07 25.94 48.77
N ALA A 84 -11.09 25.87 47.90
CA ALA A 84 -11.02 25.24 46.59
C ALA A 84 -9.77 25.63 45.78
N LEU A 85 -9.26 24.71 44.97
CA LEU A 85 -8.13 24.91 44.06
C LEU A 85 -8.61 25.17 42.63
N ALA A 86 -7.82 25.91 41.84
CA ALA A 86 -8.17 26.20 40.45
C ALA A 86 -7.95 24.98 39.53
N LEU A 87 -8.81 24.85 38.52
CA LEU A 87 -8.69 23.88 37.44
C LEU A 87 -7.89 24.46 36.27
N ASN A 88 -6.89 23.71 35.79
CA ASN A 88 -5.89 24.18 34.84
C ASN A 88 -5.81 23.26 33.61
N GLY A 89 -5.41 23.81 32.46
CA GLY A 89 -5.12 23.06 31.24
C GLY A 89 -6.32 22.77 30.32
N ILE A 90 -7.55 22.92 30.81
CA ILE A 90 -8.79 22.77 30.03
C ILE A 90 -9.63 24.03 30.21
N THR A 91 -10.17 24.57 29.11
CA THR A 91 -11.04 25.76 29.10
C THR A 91 -12.46 25.48 28.64
N SER A 92 -12.71 24.38 27.93
CA SER A 92 -14.04 24.03 27.43
C SER A 92 -14.26 22.52 27.44
N VAL A 93 -15.49 22.10 27.76
CA VAL A 93 -15.95 20.70 27.71
C VAL A 93 -17.07 20.59 26.67
N GLY A 94 -16.83 19.85 25.59
CA GLY A 94 -17.76 19.60 24.49
C GLY A 94 -19.02 18.83 24.89
N ILE A 95 -19.96 18.69 23.95
CA ILE A 95 -21.19 17.91 24.15
C ILE A 95 -20.85 16.42 24.29
N GLY A 96 -21.21 15.80 25.41
CA GLY A 96 -20.88 14.40 25.70
C GLY A 96 -19.40 14.15 26.01
N GLU A 97 -18.55 15.19 26.04
CA GLU A 97 -17.13 15.04 26.35
C GLU A 97 -16.94 14.74 27.84
N SER A 98 -15.93 13.90 28.14
CA SER A 98 -15.44 13.64 29.49
C SER A 98 -13.98 14.04 29.57
N VAL A 99 -13.62 14.77 30.64
CA VAL A 99 -12.29 15.34 30.83
C VAL A 99 -11.82 15.13 32.26
N MET A 100 -10.53 14.82 32.42
CA MET A 100 -9.96 14.43 33.71
C MET A 100 -9.07 15.51 34.28
N PHE A 101 -9.09 15.66 35.60
CA PHE A 101 -8.20 16.53 36.35
C PHE A 101 -7.42 15.72 37.37
N THR A 102 -6.10 15.72 37.25
CA THR A 102 -5.20 15.10 38.23
C THR A 102 -4.64 16.15 39.19
N GLU A 103 -4.41 15.74 40.43
CA GLU A 103 -3.51 16.45 41.33
C GLU A 103 -2.10 16.53 40.70
N SER A 104 -1.37 17.61 40.97
CA SER A 104 0.07 17.68 40.75
C SER A 104 0.75 18.63 41.74
N ALA A 105 1.94 18.27 42.20
CA ALA A 105 2.81 19.15 42.97
C ALA A 105 3.44 20.27 42.12
N ASN A 106 3.42 20.16 40.77
CA ASN A 106 3.94 21.16 39.84
C ASN A 106 2.95 21.42 38.70
N ALA A 107 2.57 22.68 38.48
CA ALA A 107 1.72 23.09 37.38
C ALA A 107 2.47 23.03 36.03
N GLY A 108 2.47 21.86 35.38
CA GLY A 108 3.13 21.64 34.09
C GLY A 108 2.73 20.33 33.41
N GLY A 109 2.77 20.32 32.07
CA GLY A 109 2.16 19.27 31.24
C GLY A 109 2.79 17.86 31.30
N VAL A 110 3.84 17.63 32.09
CA VAL A 110 4.50 16.31 32.20
C VAL A 110 3.57 15.29 32.85
N HIS A 111 2.91 15.62 33.96
CA HIS A 111 1.93 14.71 34.59
C HIS A 111 0.74 14.39 33.69
N VAL A 112 0.35 15.29 32.79
CA VAL A 112 -0.71 15.06 31.80
C VAL A 112 -0.28 14.03 30.76
N ALA A 113 0.98 14.07 30.30
CA ALA A 113 1.52 13.07 29.38
C ALA A 113 1.67 11.70 30.07
N ASP A 114 2.15 11.68 31.30
CA ASP A 114 2.32 10.44 32.08
C ASP A 114 0.97 9.79 32.43
N PHE A 115 -0.05 10.58 32.82
CA PHE A 115 -1.42 10.09 33.06
C PHE A 115 -2.04 9.48 31.80
N LYS A 116 -1.94 10.17 30.65
CA LYS A 116 -2.42 9.65 29.36
C LYS A 116 -1.70 8.35 28.97
N THR A 117 -0.39 8.28 29.21
CA THR A 117 0.42 7.08 28.92
C THR A 117 0.05 5.91 29.84
N PHE A 118 -0.16 6.16 31.13
CA PHE A 118 -0.54 5.15 32.12
C PHE A 118 -1.92 4.54 31.83
N TRP A 119 -2.89 5.37 31.46
CA TRP A 119 -4.26 4.94 31.15
C TRP A 119 -4.47 4.52 29.68
N GLY A 120 -3.48 4.71 28.80
CA GLY A 120 -3.58 4.39 27.37
C GLY A 120 -4.51 5.32 26.58
N LEU A 121 -4.68 6.57 27.03
CA LEU A 121 -5.66 7.52 26.51
C LEU A 121 -5.25 8.08 25.14
N GLY A 122 -6.23 8.16 24.22
CA GLY A 122 -6.04 8.74 22.90
C GLY A 122 -5.65 10.22 22.94
N ALA A 123 -4.91 10.67 21.92
CA ALA A 123 -4.36 12.03 21.87
C ALA A 123 -5.40 13.14 22.10
N GLY A 124 -6.62 12.97 21.56
CA GLY A 124 -7.72 13.93 21.64
C GLY A 124 -8.49 13.97 22.98
N VAL A 125 -8.21 13.08 23.93
CA VAL A 125 -8.84 13.11 25.26
C VAL A 125 -8.29 14.31 26.04
N GLN A 126 -9.13 15.19 26.60
CA GLN A 126 -8.65 16.32 27.40
C GLN A 126 -8.32 15.90 28.84
N VAL A 127 -7.15 16.33 29.33
CA VAL A 127 -6.67 16.09 30.70
C VAL A 127 -5.98 17.36 31.21
N GLY A 128 -6.43 17.85 32.35
CA GLY A 128 -5.93 19.03 33.06
C GLY A 128 -5.40 18.68 34.44
N SER A 129 -5.19 19.69 35.28
CA SER A 129 -4.72 19.49 36.66
C SER A 129 -5.22 20.52 37.67
N TYR A 130 -5.15 20.15 38.96
CA TYR A 130 -5.26 21.05 40.10
C TYR A 130 -4.00 20.93 40.96
N THR A 131 -3.60 22.02 41.64
CA THR A 131 -2.30 22.10 42.33
C THR A 131 -2.38 22.91 43.62
N GLY A 132 -1.89 22.37 44.73
CA GLY A 132 -1.83 23.04 46.03
C GLY A 132 -2.29 22.12 47.17
N SER A 133 -1.84 22.39 48.40
CA SER A 133 -2.14 21.55 49.58
C SER A 133 -3.32 22.07 50.42
N ALA A 134 -4.33 22.67 49.77
CA ALA A 134 -5.50 23.23 50.46
C ALA A 134 -6.65 22.22 50.59
N ILE A 135 -6.64 21.16 49.78
CA ILE A 135 -7.61 20.07 49.73
C ILE A 135 -6.86 18.74 49.58
N SER A 136 -7.48 17.61 49.90
CA SER A 136 -6.93 16.26 49.65
C SER A 136 -8.06 15.22 49.55
N LEU A 137 -7.95 14.22 48.68
CA LEU A 137 -9.00 13.23 48.48
C LEU A 137 -8.74 11.97 49.32
N SER A 138 -9.14 12.01 50.59
CA SER A 138 -8.83 10.97 51.58
C SER A 138 -9.21 9.54 51.14
N SER A 139 -8.23 8.65 51.14
CA SER A 139 -8.45 7.19 51.03
C SER A 139 -9.31 6.61 52.17
N GLY A 140 -9.54 7.36 53.26
CA GLY A 140 -10.51 7.01 54.30
C GLY A 140 -11.98 7.26 53.93
N GLY A 141 -12.24 7.93 52.80
CA GLY A 141 -13.54 8.41 52.37
C GLY A 141 -13.60 9.94 52.42
N ASP A 142 -14.14 10.55 51.38
CA ASP A 142 -14.08 12.00 51.12
C ASP A 142 -15.21 12.45 50.17
N GLY A 143 -15.12 13.65 49.61
CA GLY A 143 -15.95 14.11 48.50
C GLY A 143 -15.18 14.92 47.47
N VAL A 144 -15.86 15.25 46.37
CA VAL A 144 -15.39 16.21 45.37
C VAL A 144 -16.54 17.15 45.04
N SER A 145 -16.27 18.44 44.94
CA SER A 145 -17.21 19.45 44.44
C SER A 145 -16.56 20.35 43.40
N VAL A 146 -17.30 20.70 42.36
CA VAL A 146 -16.85 21.54 41.25
C VAL A 146 -17.65 22.84 41.21
N TRP A 147 -16.95 23.96 41.06
CA TRP A 147 -17.47 25.31 41.23
C TRP A 147 -17.12 26.20 40.03
N THR A 148 -18.02 27.10 39.64
CA THR A 148 -17.71 28.17 38.68
C THR A 148 -16.67 29.14 39.24
N SER A 149 -16.02 29.90 38.36
CA SER A 149 -15.16 31.03 38.73
C SER A 149 -15.85 32.11 39.59
N SER A 150 -17.19 32.15 39.62
CA SER A 150 -18.00 33.05 40.44
C SER A 150 -18.44 32.47 41.80
N GLY A 151 -18.05 31.24 42.14
CA GLY A 151 -18.42 30.60 43.40
C GLY A 151 -19.80 29.95 43.42
N THR A 152 -20.30 29.51 42.26
CA THR A 152 -21.52 28.71 42.16
C THR A 152 -21.17 27.23 42.06
N GLU A 153 -21.71 26.40 42.96
CA GLU A 153 -21.53 24.95 42.90
C GLU A 153 -22.28 24.37 41.69
N ILE A 154 -21.61 23.49 40.94
CA ILE A 154 -22.13 22.88 39.71
C ILE A 154 -22.48 21.42 39.93
N ASN A 155 -21.61 20.67 40.62
CA ASN A 155 -21.88 19.30 41.03
C ASN A 155 -21.00 18.89 42.22
N ARG A 156 -21.45 17.89 42.98
CA ARG A 156 -20.79 17.30 44.13
C ARG A 156 -21.04 15.80 44.19
N VAL A 157 -20.03 15.04 44.61
CA VAL A 157 -20.11 13.62 44.94
C VAL A 157 -19.40 13.33 46.26
N ASN A 158 -19.83 12.27 46.95
CA ASN A 158 -19.23 11.76 48.18
C ASN A 158 -18.88 10.28 47.99
N PHE A 159 -17.74 9.81 48.48
CA PHE A 159 -17.29 8.42 48.38
C PHE A 159 -16.82 7.85 49.73
N GLY A 160 -16.92 6.53 49.89
CA GLY A 160 -16.50 5.81 51.09
C GLY A 160 -14.99 5.53 51.11
N ALA A 161 -14.52 4.74 52.09
CA ALA A 161 -13.12 4.32 52.15
C ALA A 161 -12.68 3.62 50.86
N ALA A 162 -11.54 4.05 50.32
CA ALA A 162 -11.06 3.66 49.00
C ALA A 162 -10.64 2.18 48.96
N THR A 163 -11.06 1.48 47.90
CA THR A 163 -10.46 0.19 47.55
C THR A 163 -9.21 0.47 46.73
N SER A 164 -8.04 0.07 47.24
CA SER A 164 -6.74 0.38 46.66
C SER A 164 -6.67 0.13 45.15
N ASN A 165 -6.16 1.12 44.40
CA ASN A 165 -6.05 1.11 42.93
C ASN A 165 -7.40 1.01 42.18
N LYS A 166 -8.50 1.40 42.81
CA LYS A 166 -9.81 1.48 42.17
C LYS A 166 -10.44 2.86 42.29
N THR A 167 -11.23 3.19 41.29
CA THR A 167 -12.07 4.38 41.26
C THR A 167 -13.44 4.13 41.86
N PHE A 168 -14.07 5.24 42.26
CA PHE A 168 -15.51 5.36 42.48
C PHE A 168 -16.13 6.02 41.25
N TYR A 169 -17.31 5.56 40.81
CA TYR A 169 -18.02 6.13 39.68
C TYR A 169 -19.49 6.44 39.96
N TRP A 170 -20.02 7.39 39.20
CA TRP A 170 -21.39 7.90 39.26
C TRP A 170 -21.97 7.99 37.84
N GLY A 171 -22.97 7.14 37.56
CA GLY A 171 -23.69 7.14 36.30
C GLY A 171 -24.87 8.11 36.34
N TYR A 172 -25.03 8.92 35.27
CA TYR A 172 -26.13 9.88 35.14
C TYR A 172 -26.95 9.61 33.88
N ASP A 173 -28.23 9.97 33.90
CA ASP A 173 -29.06 9.95 32.69
C ASP A 173 -28.75 11.13 31.75
N ALA A 174 -29.41 11.14 30.59
CA ALA A 174 -29.29 12.21 29.59
C ALA A 174 -29.93 13.56 30.01
N THR A 175 -30.28 13.74 31.28
CA THR A 175 -30.65 15.03 31.91
C THR A 175 -29.64 15.43 33.00
N GLY A 176 -28.59 14.63 33.21
CA GLY A 176 -27.68 14.74 34.33
C GLY A 176 -28.34 14.42 35.68
N THR A 177 -29.40 13.61 35.70
CA THR A 177 -30.00 13.09 36.95
C THR A 177 -29.25 11.81 37.35
N LEU A 178 -28.87 11.71 38.62
CA LEU A 178 -28.00 10.66 39.15
C LEU A 178 -28.74 9.31 39.25
N GLY A 179 -28.13 8.24 38.73
CA GLY A 179 -28.67 6.89 38.71
C GLY A 179 -28.70 6.23 40.09
N THR A 180 -29.84 5.67 40.48
CA THR A 180 -30.04 5.02 41.80
C THR A 180 -29.24 3.74 42.00
N SER A 181 -28.68 3.15 40.93
CA SER A 181 -27.81 1.96 40.97
C SER A 181 -26.31 2.28 40.92
N THR A 182 -25.93 3.53 40.67
CA THR A 182 -24.55 3.97 40.39
C THR A 182 -24.19 5.16 41.28
N LEU A 183 -24.16 4.90 42.59
CA LEU A 183 -23.94 5.89 43.65
C LEU A 183 -22.58 5.66 44.33
N GLY A 184 -21.49 6.12 43.71
CA GLY A 184 -20.13 5.88 44.22
C GLY A 184 -19.79 4.39 44.17
N THR A 185 -20.15 3.72 43.08
CA THR A 185 -19.85 2.32 42.84
C THR A 185 -18.35 2.12 42.60
N ILE A 186 -17.76 1.05 43.13
CA ILE A 186 -16.33 0.76 42.97
C ILE A 186 -16.10 0.03 41.65
N SER A 187 -15.13 0.46 40.85
CA SER A 187 -14.90 -0.05 39.49
C SER A 187 -14.56 -1.55 39.42
N VAL A 188 -15.00 -2.22 38.36
CA VAL A 188 -14.78 -3.67 38.11
C VAL A 188 -14.41 -3.87 36.65
N THR A 189 -13.28 -4.54 36.41
CA THR A 189 -12.74 -4.82 35.06
C THR A 189 -13.81 -5.41 34.13
N GLY A 190 -14.03 -4.79 32.98
CA GLY A 190 -15.01 -5.22 31.98
C GLY A 190 -16.47 -4.88 32.31
N THR A 191 -16.72 -4.17 33.41
CA THR A 191 -18.04 -3.59 33.75
C THR A 191 -17.97 -2.09 33.49
N ASP A 192 -19.03 -1.48 32.95
CA ASP A 192 -19.18 -0.03 32.81
C ASP A 192 -17.92 0.67 32.26
N GLY A 193 -17.39 0.18 31.13
CA GLY A 193 -16.21 0.72 30.46
C GLY A 193 -14.88 0.54 31.21
N ALA A 194 -14.88 0.07 32.46
CA ALA A 194 -13.70 0.05 33.31
C ALA A 194 -12.65 -0.96 32.81
N MET A 195 -11.50 -0.42 32.42
CA MET A 195 -10.32 -1.17 31.97
C MET A 195 -9.38 -1.46 33.14
N THR A 196 -8.32 -2.23 32.88
CA THR A 196 -7.28 -2.50 33.89
C THR A 196 -5.90 -2.20 33.31
N THR A 197 -5.13 -1.40 34.02
CA THR A 197 -3.84 -0.87 33.57
C THR A 197 -2.71 -1.29 34.51
N THR A 198 -1.62 -1.76 33.94
CA THR A 198 -0.45 -2.32 34.66
C THR A 198 0.86 -1.77 34.09
N ALA A 199 0.84 -0.51 33.65
CA ALA A 199 1.98 0.14 33.02
C ALA A 199 3.13 0.40 34.02
N GLY A 200 4.37 0.37 33.54
CA GLY A 200 5.56 0.81 34.30
C GLY A 200 5.99 -0.05 35.51
N GLY A 201 5.32 -1.18 35.78
CA GLY A 201 5.54 -2.01 36.97
C GLY A 201 4.66 -1.64 38.17
N ALA A 202 3.67 -0.78 37.97
CA ALA A 202 2.68 -0.39 38.97
C ALA A 202 1.75 -1.55 39.39
N ALA A 203 1.02 -1.34 40.49
CA ALA A 203 -0.14 -2.16 40.82
C ALA A 203 -1.25 -1.99 39.78
N ALA A 204 -2.05 -3.04 39.58
CA ALA A 204 -3.15 -3.03 38.61
C ALA A 204 -4.22 -2.00 39.02
N ASN A 205 -4.35 -0.92 38.25
CA ASN A 205 -5.36 0.11 38.46
C ASN A 205 -6.61 -0.18 37.62
N VAL A 206 -7.80 0.08 38.19
CA VAL A 206 -9.10 -0.20 37.55
C VAL A 206 -9.95 1.06 37.55
N GLY A 207 -10.44 1.45 36.38
CA GLY A 207 -11.23 2.65 36.16
C GLY A 207 -11.59 2.85 34.69
N SER A 208 -12.40 3.86 34.39
CA SER A 208 -12.99 4.18 33.09
C SER A 208 -12.62 5.59 32.54
N PRO A 209 -11.41 6.15 32.77
CA PRO A 209 -11.11 7.54 32.40
C PRO A 209 -11.29 7.82 30.91
N GLY A 210 -12.02 8.89 30.59
CA GLY A 210 -12.40 9.31 29.25
C GLY A 210 -13.72 8.69 28.77
N VAL A 211 -14.44 7.94 29.62
CA VAL A 211 -15.65 7.18 29.24
C VAL A 211 -16.86 7.63 30.06
N ALA A 212 -17.58 8.62 29.52
CA ALA A 212 -18.88 9.07 30.03
C ALA A 212 -19.84 7.92 30.35
N LEU A 213 -20.04 7.61 31.64
CA LEU A 213 -21.07 6.68 32.08
C LEU A 213 -22.47 7.28 32.05
N THR A 214 -22.92 7.52 30.81
CA THR A 214 -24.32 7.69 30.48
C THR A 214 -25.07 6.41 30.81
N ILE A 215 -26.08 6.49 31.68
CA ILE A 215 -27.08 5.43 31.83
C ILE A 215 -27.63 5.14 30.44
N LEU A 216 -27.37 3.92 29.97
CA LEU A 216 -27.60 3.38 28.62
C LEU A 216 -28.53 4.23 27.75
N MET A 217 -28.05 4.70 26.58
CA MET A 217 -28.89 5.41 25.58
C MET A 217 -30.24 4.69 25.44
N PRO A 218 -31.35 5.22 26.01
CA PRO A 218 -32.39 4.33 26.53
C PRO A 218 -32.96 3.44 25.44
N ASN A 219 -32.69 2.14 25.59
CA ASN A 219 -33.07 1.09 24.65
C ASN A 219 -34.58 1.18 24.43
N LEU A 220 -34.96 1.51 23.21
CA LEU A 220 -36.34 1.44 22.78
C LEU A 220 -36.56 0.05 22.17
N TYR A 221 -37.40 -0.74 22.83
CA TYR A 221 -37.77 -2.09 22.39
C TYR A 221 -38.95 -2.00 21.41
N TRP A 222 -38.82 -2.65 20.26
CA TRP A 222 -39.83 -2.61 19.21
C TRP A 222 -41.14 -3.29 19.65
N THR A 223 -42.28 -2.65 19.36
CA THR A 223 -43.62 -3.19 19.62
C THR A 223 -44.59 -2.72 18.54
N SER A 224 -45.21 -3.65 17.81
CA SER A 224 -46.09 -3.31 16.69
C SER A 224 -47.46 -2.75 17.10
N ASN A 225 -47.72 -2.64 18.41
CA ASN A 225 -49.03 -2.25 18.96
C ASN A 225 -48.99 -1.61 20.36
N GLY A 226 -47.79 -1.37 20.93
CA GLY A 226 -47.63 -0.81 22.27
C GLY A 226 -48.00 -1.72 23.45
N THR A 227 -48.24 -3.02 23.24
CA THR A 227 -48.68 -3.98 24.28
C THR A 227 -47.93 -5.32 24.31
N ALA A 228 -47.22 -5.69 23.23
CA ALA A 228 -46.35 -6.88 23.20
C ALA A 228 -45.07 -6.61 22.39
N LEU A 229 -43.97 -7.28 22.74
CA LEU A 229 -42.71 -7.11 21.99
C LEU A 229 -42.79 -7.72 20.59
N GLY A 230 -42.29 -6.95 19.62
CA GLY A 230 -42.18 -7.33 18.24
C GLY A 230 -43.44 -7.12 17.40
N GLY A 231 -43.51 -7.82 16.27
CA GLY A 231 -44.58 -7.79 15.29
C GLY A 231 -44.27 -6.92 14.06
N THR A 232 -45.21 -6.88 13.13
CA THR A 232 -45.14 -6.14 11.86
C THR A 232 -45.88 -4.80 11.97
N ALA A 233 -45.18 -3.68 11.78
CA ALA A 233 -45.77 -2.33 11.79
C ALA A 233 -44.84 -1.31 11.09
N ALA A 234 -45.31 -0.06 10.97
CA ALA A 234 -44.48 1.05 10.49
C ALA A 234 -43.63 1.65 11.61
N TRP A 235 -42.36 1.96 11.31
CA TRP A 235 -41.50 2.79 12.13
C TRP A 235 -41.49 4.21 11.55
N ASP A 236 -42.31 5.07 12.14
CA ASP A 236 -42.31 6.51 11.92
C ASP A 236 -41.97 7.25 13.24
N SER A 237 -41.85 8.57 13.19
CA SER A 237 -41.49 9.42 14.34
C SER A 237 -42.66 9.82 15.25
N SER A 238 -43.88 9.33 14.98
CA SER A 238 -45.13 9.73 15.67
C SER A 238 -45.92 8.57 16.29
N GLY A 239 -45.78 7.36 15.77
CA GLY A 239 -46.46 6.16 16.27
C GLY A 239 -45.87 5.62 17.58
N SER A 240 -46.74 5.11 18.46
CA SER A 240 -46.38 4.54 19.77
C SER A 240 -45.76 3.12 19.71
N ASN A 241 -44.92 2.87 18.70
CA ASN A 241 -44.45 1.53 18.32
C ASN A 241 -43.13 1.12 19.01
N TRP A 242 -42.79 1.79 20.12
CA TRP A 242 -41.61 1.55 20.94
C TRP A 242 -41.97 1.38 22.41
N SER A 243 -41.07 0.83 23.21
CA SER A 243 -41.21 0.79 24.67
C SER A 243 -39.88 0.97 25.37
N SER A 244 -39.87 1.59 26.54
CA SER A 244 -38.68 1.75 27.39
C SER A 244 -38.32 0.49 28.21
N SER A 245 -39.13 -0.59 28.10
CA SER A 245 -38.93 -1.84 28.82
C SER A 245 -39.14 -3.05 27.91
N SER A 246 -38.35 -4.11 28.15
CA SER A 246 -38.51 -5.42 27.53
C SER A 246 -39.53 -6.32 28.24
N THR A 247 -40.00 -5.93 29.43
CA THR A 247 -40.91 -6.73 30.27
C THR A 247 -42.25 -6.03 30.49
N SER A 248 -42.22 -4.75 30.84
CA SER A 248 -43.41 -3.91 31.04
C SER A 248 -43.74 -3.13 29.76
N VAL A 249 -44.15 -3.85 28.71
CA VAL A 249 -44.37 -3.27 27.38
C VAL A 249 -45.52 -2.26 27.41
N ALA A 250 -45.17 -0.99 27.22
CA ALA A 250 -46.10 0.13 27.04
C ALA A 250 -45.63 1.00 25.88
N GLY A 251 -46.55 1.36 24.97
CA GLY A 251 -46.26 2.11 23.75
C GLY A 251 -45.76 3.55 23.99
N ALA A 252 -44.69 3.90 23.28
CA ALA A 252 -44.00 5.19 23.29
C ALA A 252 -43.54 5.57 21.87
N ALA A 253 -43.31 6.85 21.62
CA ALA A 253 -42.83 7.35 20.33
C ALA A 253 -41.32 7.08 20.14
N TRP A 254 -40.87 7.01 18.88
CA TRP A 254 -39.44 6.97 18.58
C TRP A 254 -38.75 8.27 19.01
N THR A 255 -37.60 8.16 19.67
CA THR A 255 -36.70 9.30 19.92
C THR A 255 -35.45 9.14 19.06
N ALA A 256 -35.13 10.14 18.25
CA ALA A 256 -33.96 10.10 17.37
C ALA A 256 -32.66 9.84 18.14
N GLY A 257 -31.77 9.05 17.54
CA GLY A 257 -30.46 8.72 18.11
C GLY A 257 -30.46 7.66 19.21
N LYS A 258 -31.61 7.17 19.70
CA LYS A 258 -31.64 6.02 20.64
C LYS A 258 -31.22 4.71 19.96
N THR A 259 -30.98 3.67 20.75
CA THR A 259 -30.74 2.31 20.28
C THR A 259 -32.07 1.57 20.12
N ALA A 260 -32.30 0.99 18.95
CA ALA A 260 -33.51 0.23 18.61
C ALA A 260 -33.29 -1.28 18.85
N ILE A 261 -34.09 -1.89 19.74
CA ILE A 261 -33.97 -3.31 20.08
C ILE A 261 -35.13 -4.11 19.48
N PHE A 262 -34.81 -5.04 18.58
CA PHE A 262 -35.76 -5.92 17.91
C PHE A 262 -35.74 -7.32 18.55
N GLY A 263 -36.78 -7.64 19.32
CA GLY A 263 -36.94 -8.93 19.99
C GLY A 263 -38.41 -9.27 20.20
N GLY A 264 -38.72 -10.45 20.74
CA GLY A 264 -40.10 -10.93 20.83
C GLY A 264 -40.57 -11.52 19.48
N THR A 265 -41.77 -11.18 19.02
CA THR A 265 -42.29 -11.74 17.76
C THR A 265 -41.58 -11.10 16.55
N ALA A 266 -40.88 -11.87 15.72
CA ALA A 266 -40.26 -11.32 14.51
C ALA A 266 -41.30 -10.83 13.48
N GLY A 267 -40.94 -9.86 12.65
CA GLY A 267 -41.83 -9.28 11.65
C GLY A 267 -41.16 -8.26 10.74
N THR A 268 -41.96 -7.61 9.88
CA THR A 268 -41.50 -6.55 8.98
C THR A 268 -41.68 -5.18 9.62
N VAL A 269 -40.61 -4.41 9.69
CA VAL A 269 -40.59 -3.04 10.20
C VAL A 269 -40.47 -2.10 9.01
N THR A 270 -41.57 -1.45 8.64
CA THR A 270 -41.61 -0.55 7.49
C THR A 270 -41.16 0.85 7.92
N ILE A 271 -39.96 1.27 7.53
CA ILE A 271 -39.43 2.61 7.77
C ILE A 271 -40.33 3.63 7.04
N GLY A 272 -41.14 4.39 7.77
CA GLY A 272 -42.18 5.28 7.22
C GLY A 272 -41.70 6.70 6.90
N SER A 273 -40.52 7.08 7.36
CA SER A 273 -39.90 8.40 7.18
C SER A 273 -38.38 8.29 7.19
N ALA A 274 -37.64 9.40 7.09
CA ALA A 274 -36.26 9.41 7.56
C ALA A 274 -36.22 9.10 9.08
N ILE A 275 -35.33 8.20 9.49
CA ILE A 275 -35.12 7.75 10.86
C ILE A 275 -33.63 7.77 11.18
N THR A 276 -33.25 8.31 12.34
CA THR A 276 -31.88 8.24 12.88
C THR A 276 -31.88 7.43 14.18
N ALA A 277 -30.99 6.44 14.28
CA ALA A 277 -30.79 5.58 15.46
C ALA A 277 -29.30 5.43 15.78
N GLY A 278 -28.92 5.49 17.06
CA GLY A 278 -27.51 5.33 17.47
C GLY A 278 -26.98 3.92 17.17
N GLY A 279 -27.84 2.92 17.33
CA GLY A 279 -27.60 1.55 16.88
C GLY A 279 -28.89 0.75 16.76
N LEU A 280 -28.80 -0.41 16.12
CA LEU A 280 -29.84 -1.44 16.08
C LEU A 280 -29.32 -2.72 16.74
N THR A 281 -30.17 -3.46 17.47
CA THR A 281 -29.82 -4.77 18.03
C THR A 281 -30.91 -5.79 17.76
N PHE A 282 -30.55 -6.94 17.20
CA PHE A 282 -31.47 -8.05 16.95
C PHE A 282 -31.29 -9.18 17.96
N SER A 283 -32.33 -9.38 18.76
CA SER A 283 -32.46 -10.42 19.79
C SER A 283 -33.42 -11.55 19.37
N THR A 284 -33.94 -11.54 18.14
CA THR A 284 -34.73 -12.65 17.56
C THR A 284 -34.53 -12.73 16.05
N THR A 285 -34.45 -13.95 15.50
CA THR A 285 -34.27 -14.20 14.06
C THR A 285 -35.53 -13.84 13.26
N GLY A 286 -35.34 -13.34 12.02
CA GLY A 286 -36.40 -13.20 11.03
C GLY A 286 -37.02 -11.80 10.92
N TYR A 287 -36.45 -10.80 11.60
CA TYR A 287 -36.82 -9.41 11.36
C TYR A 287 -36.39 -8.94 9.96
N THR A 288 -37.23 -8.13 9.32
CA THR A 288 -36.90 -7.40 8.08
C THR A 288 -37.21 -5.92 8.24
N LEU A 289 -36.21 -5.04 8.12
CA LEU A 289 -36.44 -3.60 8.00
C LEU A 289 -36.52 -3.22 6.52
N ALA A 290 -37.65 -2.66 6.10
CA ALA A 290 -37.94 -2.31 4.71
C ALA A 290 -38.27 -0.82 4.57
N SER A 291 -37.84 -0.18 3.48
CA SER A 291 -38.21 1.21 3.19
C SER A 291 -39.69 1.30 2.77
N GLY A 292 -40.45 2.12 3.50
CA GLY A 292 -41.72 2.68 3.01
C GLY A 292 -41.48 3.88 2.09
N ILE A 293 -42.56 4.56 1.71
CA ILE A 293 -42.50 5.76 0.86
C ILE A 293 -41.79 6.89 1.62
N GLY A 294 -40.61 7.31 1.15
CA GLY A 294 -39.77 8.28 1.86
C GLY A 294 -38.99 7.70 3.06
N GLY A 295 -38.98 6.37 3.22
CA GLY A 295 -38.31 5.69 4.31
C GLY A 295 -36.81 5.54 4.11
N SER A 296 -36.01 6.06 5.03
CA SER A 296 -34.55 5.89 5.07
C SER A 296 -34.03 5.80 6.50
N LEU A 297 -32.93 5.08 6.70
CA LEU A 297 -32.41 4.75 8.02
C LEU A 297 -30.93 5.13 8.15
N ALA A 298 -30.63 6.07 9.05
CA ALA A 298 -29.27 6.43 9.42
C ALA A 298 -28.90 5.79 10.76
N THR A 299 -27.82 4.99 10.78
CA THR A 299 -27.30 4.38 12.01
C THR A 299 -25.82 4.06 11.90
N ALA A 300 -25.11 4.15 13.03
CA ALA A 300 -23.67 3.87 13.11
C ALA A 300 -23.35 2.39 13.40
N SER A 301 -24.30 1.63 13.96
CA SER A 301 -24.06 0.24 14.35
C SER A 301 -25.29 -0.66 14.21
N ILE A 302 -25.07 -1.90 13.80
CA ILE A 302 -26.07 -2.95 13.70
C ILE A 302 -25.52 -4.22 14.34
N SER A 303 -26.06 -4.59 15.50
CA SER A 303 -25.70 -5.79 16.25
C SER A 303 -26.70 -6.93 16.01
N VAL A 304 -26.22 -8.14 15.76
CA VAL A 304 -27.05 -9.36 15.67
C VAL A 304 -26.53 -10.38 16.68
N ASN A 305 -27.38 -10.77 17.64
CA ASN A 305 -26.98 -11.68 18.72
C ASN A 305 -26.56 -13.07 18.20
N PRO A 306 -25.77 -13.83 18.99
CA PRO A 306 -25.19 -15.11 18.55
C PRO A 306 -26.23 -16.09 17.98
N GLY A 307 -25.92 -16.66 16.80
CA GLY A 307 -26.77 -17.66 16.14
C GLY A 307 -28.08 -17.13 15.53
N LEU A 308 -28.30 -15.81 15.53
CA LEU A 308 -29.50 -15.20 14.94
C LEU A 308 -29.22 -14.59 13.56
N SER A 309 -30.29 -14.29 12.81
CA SER A 309 -30.20 -13.48 11.58
C SER A 309 -31.31 -12.46 11.40
N ALA A 310 -30.97 -11.32 10.80
CA ALA A 310 -31.90 -10.22 10.49
C ALA A 310 -31.58 -9.60 9.13
N THR A 311 -32.61 -9.07 8.46
CA THR A 311 -32.52 -8.53 7.10
C THR A 311 -32.80 -7.03 7.06
N VAL A 312 -32.03 -6.28 6.27
CA VAL A 312 -32.29 -4.86 5.98
C VAL A 312 -32.40 -4.67 4.46
N THR A 313 -33.63 -4.47 3.98
CA THR A 313 -33.94 -4.00 2.62
C THR A 313 -34.13 -2.48 2.56
N ALA A 314 -34.27 -1.81 3.71
CA ALA A 314 -34.35 -0.36 3.81
C ALA A 314 -33.04 0.32 3.41
N THR A 315 -33.14 1.50 2.79
CA THR A 315 -31.99 2.31 2.39
C THR A 315 -31.25 2.88 3.60
N LEU A 316 -29.99 2.48 3.75
CA LEU A 316 -29.05 3.00 4.75
C LEU A 316 -28.39 4.29 4.27
N THR A 317 -28.39 5.32 5.13
CA THR A 317 -27.93 6.69 4.81
C THR A 317 -27.09 7.28 5.95
N GLY A 318 -26.45 8.44 5.71
CA GLY A 318 -25.73 9.20 6.74
C GLY A 318 -24.27 9.48 6.40
N THR A 319 -23.58 10.25 7.24
CA THR A 319 -22.20 10.67 6.98
C THR A 319 -21.12 9.79 7.63
N GLY A 320 -21.50 9.02 8.66
CA GLY A 320 -20.59 8.18 9.43
C GLY A 320 -20.41 6.76 8.88
N ASP A 321 -19.57 5.98 9.57
CA ASP A 321 -19.30 4.57 9.30
C ASP A 321 -20.49 3.68 9.71
N LEU A 322 -20.62 2.53 9.05
CA LEU A 322 -21.57 1.46 9.38
C LEU A 322 -20.83 0.27 10.01
N GLY A 323 -21.02 0.06 11.31
CA GLY A 323 -20.48 -1.09 12.05
C GLY A 323 -21.45 -2.28 12.09
N LYS A 324 -20.99 -3.48 11.70
CA LYS A 324 -21.66 -4.76 11.99
C LYS A 324 -21.01 -5.42 13.23
N ALA A 325 -21.80 -5.57 14.29
CA ALA A 325 -21.42 -6.18 15.56
C ALA A 325 -22.29 -7.41 15.91
N GLY A 326 -21.99 -8.10 17.01
CA GLY A 326 -22.65 -9.34 17.43
C GLY A 326 -22.29 -10.52 16.53
N THR A 327 -22.17 -11.73 17.09
CA THR A 327 -21.69 -12.90 16.31
C THR A 327 -22.74 -13.54 15.39
N GLY A 328 -23.96 -13.00 15.29
CA GLY A 328 -24.97 -13.41 14.31
C GLY A 328 -24.79 -12.80 12.91
N THR A 329 -25.76 -13.07 12.03
CA THR A 329 -25.72 -12.67 10.60
C THR A 329 -26.64 -11.49 10.30
N LEU A 330 -26.08 -10.41 9.74
CA LEU A 330 -26.85 -9.32 9.14
C LEU A 330 -26.92 -9.52 7.63
N ILE A 331 -28.11 -9.57 7.05
CA ILE A 331 -28.32 -9.64 5.60
C ILE A 331 -28.66 -8.23 5.08
N LEU A 332 -27.77 -7.61 4.30
CA LEU A 332 -28.05 -6.36 3.60
C LEU A 332 -28.58 -6.65 2.19
N SER A 333 -29.82 -6.24 1.92
CA SER A 333 -30.49 -6.36 0.62
C SER A 333 -30.92 -5.01 0.03
N GLY A 334 -30.67 -3.90 0.73
CA GLY A 334 -30.94 -2.54 0.23
C GLY A 334 -29.89 -2.11 -0.81
N THR A 335 -30.27 -2.03 -2.09
CA THR A 335 -29.37 -1.71 -3.21
C THR A 335 -29.25 -0.22 -3.54
N ALA A 336 -29.68 0.64 -2.61
CA ALA A 336 -29.69 2.11 -2.76
C ALA A 336 -28.92 2.82 -1.63
N ASN A 337 -28.15 2.07 -0.84
CA ASN A 337 -27.40 2.56 0.30
C ASN A 337 -26.41 3.65 -0.12
N ASN A 338 -26.36 4.75 0.63
CA ASN A 338 -25.59 5.94 0.25
C ASN A 338 -24.86 6.63 1.42
N TYR A 339 -24.60 5.88 2.51
CA TYR A 339 -23.76 6.39 3.58
C TYR A 339 -22.32 6.60 3.09
N SER A 340 -21.66 7.66 3.57
CA SER A 340 -20.31 8.06 3.09
C SER A 340 -19.14 7.48 3.89
N GLY A 341 -19.40 6.86 5.04
CA GLY A 341 -18.35 6.23 5.86
C GLY A 341 -17.98 4.81 5.42
N LYS A 342 -17.10 4.19 6.20
CA LYS A 342 -16.61 2.82 6.02
C LYS A 342 -17.65 1.77 6.39
N THR A 343 -17.50 0.57 5.85
CA THR A 343 -18.27 -0.61 6.23
C THR A 343 -17.38 -1.52 7.08
N SER A 344 -17.63 -1.55 8.39
CA SER A 344 -16.77 -2.23 9.37
C SER A 344 -17.45 -3.47 9.93
N VAL A 345 -17.03 -4.65 9.51
CA VAL A 345 -17.49 -5.93 10.10
C VAL A 345 -16.61 -6.25 11.30
N ALA A 346 -17.07 -5.87 12.49
CA ALA A 346 -16.36 -6.11 13.74
C ALA A 346 -16.59 -7.53 14.27
N GLU A 347 -17.80 -8.07 14.13
CA GLU A 347 -18.16 -9.41 14.62
C GLU A 347 -19.19 -10.12 13.71
N GLY A 348 -19.16 -11.45 13.75
CA GLY A 348 -20.12 -12.31 13.06
C GLY A 348 -20.06 -12.17 11.54
N THR A 349 -21.22 -12.28 10.88
CA THR A 349 -21.31 -12.23 9.41
C THR A 349 -22.10 -11.01 8.95
N LEU A 350 -21.51 -10.24 8.04
CA LEU A 350 -22.23 -9.36 7.12
C LEU A 350 -22.45 -10.14 5.82
N GLN A 351 -23.70 -10.38 5.43
CA GLN A 351 -24.06 -11.11 4.23
C GLN A 351 -24.71 -10.16 3.21
N ALA A 352 -24.29 -10.23 1.95
CA ALA A 352 -24.99 -9.58 0.84
C ALA A 352 -26.22 -10.43 0.44
N GLY A 353 -27.39 -9.82 0.50
CA GLY A 353 -28.65 -10.40 0.03
C GLY A 353 -29.12 -9.84 -1.31
N ALA A 354 -28.27 -9.05 -1.98
CA ALA A 354 -28.38 -8.56 -3.36
C ALA A 354 -27.01 -8.03 -3.83
N SER A 355 -26.84 -7.73 -5.12
CA SER A 355 -25.67 -7.01 -5.64
C SER A 355 -25.75 -5.51 -5.40
N ASN A 356 -24.59 -4.86 -5.22
CA ASN A 356 -24.43 -3.42 -4.98
C ASN A 356 -25.18 -2.96 -3.71
N VAL A 357 -24.88 -3.60 -2.57
CA VAL A 357 -25.49 -3.30 -1.26
C VAL A 357 -24.54 -2.54 -0.34
N ILE A 358 -23.24 -2.50 -0.65
CA ILE A 358 -22.25 -1.60 -0.06
C ILE A 358 -22.12 -0.37 -0.99
N PRO A 359 -22.05 0.87 -0.48
CA PRO A 359 -21.83 2.05 -1.32
C PRO A 359 -20.45 2.00 -1.98
N ASN A 360 -20.34 2.30 -3.28
CA ASN A 360 -19.09 2.22 -4.05
C ASN A 360 -17.90 3.00 -3.48
N ALA A 361 -18.16 4.03 -2.66
CA ALA A 361 -17.15 4.86 -2.00
C ALA A 361 -16.77 4.38 -0.59
N SER A 362 -17.43 3.35 -0.06
CA SER A 362 -17.18 2.81 1.27
C SER A 362 -15.99 1.86 1.26
N GLN A 363 -14.97 2.12 2.08
CA GLN A 363 -13.91 1.16 2.36
C GLN A 363 -14.48 0.04 3.25
N VAL A 364 -14.21 -1.22 2.90
CA VAL A 364 -14.57 -2.37 3.75
C VAL A 364 -13.42 -2.69 4.70
N ALA A 365 -13.74 -2.90 5.98
CA ALA A 365 -12.84 -3.44 6.99
C ALA A 365 -13.47 -4.69 7.63
N VAL A 366 -12.79 -5.83 7.58
CA VAL A 366 -13.25 -7.08 8.20
C VAL A 366 -12.28 -7.47 9.33
N ALA A 367 -12.78 -7.44 10.57
CA ALA A 367 -12.00 -7.82 11.74
C ALA A 367 -11.66 -9.32 11.74
N ARG A 368 -10.60 -9.71 12.46
CA ARG A 368 -10.23 -11.12 12.65
C ARG A 368 -11.42 -11.91 13.22
N PHE A 369 -11.67 -13.10 12.68
CA PHE A 369 -12.84 -13.97 12.96
C PHE A 369 -14.21 -13.42 12.52
N ALA A 370 -14.31 -12.20 11.99
CA ALA A 370 -15.52 -11.71 11.32
C ALA A 370 -15.54 -12.11 9.83
N THR A 371 -16.74 -12.09 9.21
CA THR A 371 -16.94 -12.52 7.82
C THR A 371 -17.77 -11.52 7.01
N LEU A 372 -17.30 -11.16 5.82
CA LEU A 372 -18.13 -10.62 4.74
C LEU A 372 -18.45 -11.74 3.75
N ASP A 373 -19.72 -12.10 3.64
CA ASP A 373 -20.24 -13.16 2.79
C ASP A 373 -21.00 -12.55 1.61
N PHE A 374 -20.44 -12.61 0.41
CA PHE A 374 -21.13 -12.08 -0.78
C PHE A 374 -22.28 -12.97 -1.27
N ASN A 375 -22.39 -14.22 -0.79
CA ASN A 375 -23.52 -15.12 -1.05
C ASN A 375 -23.92 -15.18 -2.55
N GLY A 376 -22.93 -15.21 -3.45
CA GLY A 376 -23.14 -15.26 -4.89
C GLY A 376 -23.37 -13.91 -5.60
N ASN A 377 -23.42 -12.80 -4.87
CA ASN A 377 -23.64 -11.45 -5.43
C ASN A 377 -22.34 -10.78 -5.87
N SER A 378 -22.46 -9.63 -6.53
CA SER A 378 -21.37 -8.75 -6.97
C SER A 378 -21.43 -7.39 -6.27
N ASP A 379 -20.29 -6.78 -5.97
CA ASP A 379 -20.27 -5.43 -5.38
C ASP A 379 -19.01 -4.64 -5.78
N THR A 380 -19.08 -3.31 -5.62
CA THR A 380 -17.95 -2.40 -5.81
C THR A 380 -17.68 -1.67 -4.50
N VAL A 381 -16.43 -1.64 -4.03
CA VAL A 381 -16.07 -1.01 -2.75
C VAL A 381 -14.78 -0.19 -2.88
N ALA A 382 -14.55 0.77 -1.99
CA ALA A 382 -13.33 1.58 -1.97
C ALA A 382 -12.16 0.86 -1.28
N GLY A 383 -11.86 -0.34 -1.76
CA GLY A 383 -10.85 -1.25 -1.19
C GLY A 383 -11.37 -2.11 -0.02
N VAL A 384 -10.69 -3.23 0.20
CA VAL A 384 -10.97 -4.22 1.26
C VAL A 384 -9.78 -4.29 2.20
N SER A 385 -10.03 -4.35 3.51
CA SER A 385 -8.99 -4.32 4.54
C SER A 385 -9.27 -5.19 5.76
N GLY A 386 -8.22 -5.47 6.54
CA GLY A 386 -8.30 -6.23 7.79
C GLY A 386 -7.86 -7.70 7.66
N LEU A 387 -8.34 -8.51 8.61
CA LEU A 387 -7.86 -9.87 8.92
C LEU A 387 -8.95 -10.95 8.81
N GLY A 388 -10.21 -10.58 8.63
CA GLY A 388 -11.34 -11.51 8.58
C GLY A 388 -11.48 -12.26 7.26
N SER A 389 -12.61 -12.95 7.10
CA SER A 389 -12.93 -13.69 5.87
C SER A 389 -13.77 -12.85 4.92
N VAL A 390 -13.45 -12.89 3.63
CA VAL A 390 -14.29 -12.40 2.53
C VAL A 390 -14.57 -13.60 1.63
N THR A 391 -15.83 -14.00 1.52
CA THR A 391 -16.23 -15.32 1.01
C THR A 391 -17.42 -15.27 0.05
N ASN A 392 -17.65 -16.40 -0.63
CA ASN A 392 -18.74 -16.62 -1.59
C ASN A 392 -18.88 -15.54 -2.67
N ILE A 393 -17.75 -15.02 -3.15
CA ILE A 393 -17.68 -14.11 -4.31
C ILE A 393 -18.11 -14.92 -5.56
N GLY A 394 -19.40 -14.90 -5.89
CA GLY A 394 -19.99 -15.59 -7.04
C GLY A 394 -20.46 -14.64 -8.15
N GLY A 395 -20.63 -13.36 -7.84
CA GLY A 395 -20.47 -12.25 -8.78
C GLY A 395 -19.14 -11.54 -8.47
N SER A 396 -18.58 -10.82 -9.44
CA SER A 396 -17.25 -10.21 -9.28
C SER A 396 -17.19 -9.20 -8.13
N LEU A 397 -16.09 -9.23 -7.37
CA LEU A 397 -15.77 -8.21 -6.38
C LEU A 397 -14.85 -7.17 -7.01
N THR A 398 -15.30 -5.91 -7.09
CA THR A 398 -14.51 -4.81 -7.64
C THR A 398 -14.02 -3.87 -6.54
N VAL A 399 -12.72 -3.56 -6.52
CA VAL A 399 -12.16 -2.50 -5.68
C VAL A 399 -11.84 -1.26 -6.53
N ASN A 400 -12.39 -0.12 -6.12
CA ASN A 400 -12.14 1.19 -6.70
C ASN A 400 -11.57 2.15 -5.64
N ILE A 401 -10.26 2.07 -5.42
CA ILE A 401 -9.55 3.00 -4.54
C ILE A 401 -9.45 4.35 -5.27
N THR A 402 -10.08 5.37 -4.74
CA THR A 402 -10.08 6.74 -5.29
C THR A 402 -9.03 7.65 -4.63
N GLY A 403 -8.54 7.27 -3.45
CA GLY A 403 -7.54 8.00 -2.68
C GLY A 403 -6.09 7.61 -3.00
N THR A 404 -5.16 8.16 -2.21
CA THR A 404 -3.71 7.92 -2.33
C THR A 404 -3.16 6.90 -1.34
N SER A 405 -3.90 6.60 -0.27
CA SER A 405 -3.49 5.65 0.78
C SER A 405 -3.66 4.20 0.33
N ASP A 406 -2.70 3.36 0.69
CA ASP A 406 -2.79 1.92 0.49
C ASP A 406 -3.85 1.28 1.38
N ILE A 407 -4.51 0.24 0.87
CA ILE A 407 -5.58 -0.48 1.54
C ILE A 407 -5.18 -1.95 1.61
N ARG A 408 -4.91 -2.42 2.83
CA ARG A 408 -4.24 -3.68 3.11
C ARG A 408 -5.19 -4.75 3.62
N PHE A 409 -5.28 -5.86 2.89
CA PHE A 409 -6.05 -7.04 3.26
C PHE A 409 -5.15 -8.25 3.53
N ASP A 410 -5.05 -8.60 4.80
CA ASP A 410 -4.26 -9.73 5.28
C ASP A 410 -5.14 -10.97 5.52
N GLY A 411 -6.47 -10.83 5.47
CA GLY A 411 -7.47 -11.88 5.68
C GLY A 411 -7.73 -12.83 4.49
N THR A 412 -8.71 -13.73 4.64
CA THR A 412 -9.04 -14.77 3.64
C THR A 412 -9.91 -14.20 2.52
N LEU A 413 -9.64 -14.55 1.25
CA LEU A 413 -10.43 -14.14 0.08
C LEU A 413 -10.83 -15.36 -0.75
N SER A 414 -12.12 -15.65 -0.88
CA SER A 414 -12.61 -16.90 -1.51
C SER A 414 -13.94 -16.74 -2.26
N GLY A 415 -14.15 -17.59 -3.27
CA GLY A 415 -15.30 -17.54 -4.17
C GLY A 415 -15.01 -18.17 -5.53
N THR A 416 -15.94 -18.06 -6.48
CA THR A 416 -15.85 -18.62 -7.83
C THR A 416 -15.70 -17.58 -8.94
N ALA A 417 -15.99 -16.31 -8.66
CA ALA A 417 -15.94 -15.20 -9.62
C ALA A 417 -14.70 -14.31 -9.41
N ASP A 418 -14.53 -13.37 -10.34
CA ASP A 418 -13.31 -12.58 -10.47
C ASP A 418 -13.09 -11.59 -9.32
N PHE A 419 -11.82 -11.38 -8.96
CA PHE A 419 -11.39 -10.25 -8.16
C PHE A 419 -10.82 -9.16 -9.07
N ILE A 420 -11.40 -7.95 -9.03
CA ILE A 420 -11.11 -6.88 -9.98
C ILE A 420 -10.59 -5.63 -9.25
N VAL A 421 -9.39 -5.18 -9.60
CA VAL A 421 -8.88 -3.84 -9.23
C VAL A 421 -9.17 -2.87 -10.37
N ASN A 422 -10.10 -1.94 -10.13
CA ASN A 422 -10.52 -0.90 -11.08
C ASN A 422 -10.53 0.45 -10.34
N SER A 423 -9.35 0.84 -9.86
CA SER A 423 -9.10 2.02 -9.02
C SER A 423 -8.72 3.23 -9.86
N SER A 424 -9.18 4.43 -9.45
CA SER A 424 -8.84 5.70 -10.11
C SER A 424 -7.82 6.56 -9.34
N GLY A 425 -7.53 6.21 -8.10
CA GLY A 425 -6.50 6.83 -7.26
C GLY A 425 -5.16 6.10 -7.33
N SER A 426 -4.16 6.61 -6.61
CA SER A 426 -2.81 6.03 -6.56
C SER A 426 -2.60 5.01 -5.44
N GLY A 427 -3.55 4.89 -4.50
CA GLY A 427 -3.47 3.92 -3.41
C GLY A 427 -3.58 2.48 -3.91
N ARG A 428 -2.71 1.60 -3.40
CA ARG A 428 -2.65 0.19 -3.81
C ARG A 428 -3.64 -0.65 -3.01
N GLN A 429 -4.31 -1.61 -3.65
CA GLN A 429 -4.88 -2.73 -2.91
C GLN A 429 -3.73 -3.69 -2.62
N VAL A 430 -3.47 -3.98 -1.34
CA VAL A 430 -2.32 -4.79 -0.91
C VAL A 430 -2.80 -6.11 -0.32
N PHE A 431 -2.24 -7.23 -0.79
CA PHE A 431 -2.35 -8.55 -0.16
C PHE A 431 -1.01 -8.89 0.53
N ASN A 432 -1.01 -8.96 1.86
CA ASN A 432 0.19 -9.15 2.69
C ASN A 432 -0.15 -10.04 3.91
N SER A 433 0.81 -10.32 4.81
CA SER A 433 0.54 -10.85 6.15
C SER A 433 1.63 -10.57 7.21
N THR A 434 2.52 -9.59 7.00
CA THR A 434 3.71 -9.32 7.86
C THR A 434 3.46 -9.02 9.35
N THR A 435 2.21 -8.95 9.81
CA THR A 435 1.85 -8.74 11.23
C THR A 435 1.07 -9.91 11.86
N GLN A 436 0.87 -11.02 11.15
CA GLN A 436 0.18 -12.21 11.68
C GLN A 436 1.17 -13.15 12.40
N THR A 437 0.95 -13.38 13.70
CA THR A 437 1.86 -14.14 14.59
C THR A 437 1.39 -15.55 14.96
N GLU A 438 0.20 -15.96 14.51
CA GLU A 438 -0.39 -17.28 14.81
C GLU A 438 -0.91 -17.96 13.52
N GLY A 439 -1.41 -19.20 13.64
CA GLY A 439 -1.74 -20.09 12.53
C GLY A 439 -2.94 -19.72 11.65
N ASP A 440 -3.36 -18.44 11.64
CA ASP A 440 -4.43 -17.90 10.80
C ASP A 440 -4.00 -17.84 9.32
N LEU A 441 -4.05 -19.00 8.66
CA LEU A 441 -3.63 -19.24 7.27
C LEU A 441 -4.58 -18.59 6.23
N ALA A 442 -4.50 -17.25 6.14
CA ALA A 442 -5.42 -16.37 5.42
C ALA A 442 -5.31 -16.42 3.87
N ALA A 443 -5.82 -17.50 3.27
CA ALA A 443 -5.71 -17.82 1.85
C ALA A 443 -6.46 -16.87 0.90
N LYS A 444 -5.83 -16.54 -0.23
CA LYS A 444 -6.47 -15.93 -1.40
C LYS A 444 -6.87 -17.03 -2.41
N SER A 445 -7.92 -17.77 -2.10
CA SER A 445 -8.34 -19.03 -2.75
C SER A 445 -9.60 -18.92 -3.62
N TYR A 446 -9.87 -17.75 -4.20
CA TYR A 446 -10.93 -17.60 -5.21
C TYR A 446 -10.51 -18.19 -6.57
N SER A 447 -11.46 -18.80 -7.30
CA SER A 447 -11.19 -19.49 -8.58
C SER A 447 -11.51 -18.68 -9.85
N GLY A 448 -12.07 -17.47 -9.71
CA GLY A 448 -12.18 -16.52 -10.83
C GLY A 448 -10.82 -15.93 -11.21
N ALA A 449 -10.80 -15.04 -12.19
CA ALA A 449 -9.58 -14.35 -12.60
C ALA A 449 -9.16 -13.26 -11.61
N THR A 450 -7.87 -12.95 -11.59
CA THR A 450 -7.30 -11.78 -10.90
C THR A 450 -7.11 -10.67 -11.93
N ILE A 451 -8.01 -9.68 -11.98
CA ILE A 451 -7.99 -8.66 -13.03
C ILE A 451 -7.55 -7.31 -12.47
N VAL A 452 -6.40 -6.81 -12.90
CA VAL A 452 -5.96 -5.43 -12.64
C VAL A 452 -6.31 -4.57 -13.85
N ARG A 453 -7.47 -3.91 -13.79
CA ARG A 453 -7.99 -3.05 -14.86
C ARG A 453 -7.42 -1.63 -14.80
N SER A 454 -7.39 -1.04 -13.61
CA SER A 454 -6.79 0.26 -13.37
C SER A 454 -6.31 0.40 -11.93
N GLY A 455 -5.22 1.16 -11.74
CA GLY A 455 -4.54 1.25 -10.45
C GLY A 455 -3.68 0.02 -10.17
N ILE A 456 -3.39 -0.25 -8.89
CA ILE A 456 -2.33 -1.21 -8.51
C ILE A 456 -2.86 -2.29 -7.57
N LEU A 457 -2.56 -3.55 -7.90
CA LEU A 457 -2.61 -4.68 -6.97
C LEU A 457 -1.19 -5.01 -6.52
N ALA A 458 -0.88 -4.79 -5.25
CA ALA A 458 0.37 -5.20 -4.63
C ALA A 458 0.20 -6.57 -3.94
N VAL A 459 1.09 -7.52 -4.22
CA VAL A 459 1.03 -8.89 -3.69
C VAL A 459 2.38 -9.25 -3.07
N SER A 460 2.39 -9.51 -1.77
CA SER A 460 3.59 -9.97 -1.08
C SER A 460 3.74 -11.49 -1.17
N ASN A 461 4.97 -11.99 -1.36
CA ASN A 461 5.18 -13.45 -1.32
C ASN A 461 4.95 -14.02 0.09
N GLY A 462 4.53 -15.27 0.13
CA GLY A 462 4.33 -16.07 1.32
C GLY A 462 3.19 -17.06 1.11
N VAL A 463 3.21 -18.16 1.88
CA VAL A 463 2.11 -19.14 1.91
C VAL A 463 0.79 -18.39 2.07
N ASN A 464 -0.19 -18.71 1.22
CA ASN A 464 -1.56 -18.16 1.24
C ASN A 464 -1.72 -16.65 0.92
N ARG A 465 -0.64 -15.89 0.67
CA ARG A 465 -0.72 -14.47 0.29
C ARG A 465 -0.98 -14.25 -1.20
N VAL A 466 -0.30 -15.02 -2.06
CA VAL A 466 -0.52 -15.01 -3.51
C VAL A 466 -1.86 -15.68 -3.84
N PRO A 467 -2.68 -15.13 -4.76
CA PRO A 467 -3.89 -15.80 -5.27
C PRO A 467 -3.59 -17.21 -5.79
N SER A 468 -3.99 -18.25 -5.05
CA SER A 468 -3.54 -19.63 -5.23
C SER A 468 -4.51 -20.54 -5.97
N ALA A 469 -5.76 -20.08 -6.17
CA ALA A 469 -6.77 -20.80 -6.96
C ALA A 469 -7.19 -20.05 -8.24
N THR A 470 -6.68 -18.83 -8.46
CA THR A 470 -7.07 -17.96 -9.58
C THR A 470 -6.88 -18.66 -10.94
N SER A 471 -7.84 -18.45 -11.84
CA SER A 471 -7.80 -19.03 -13.19
C SER A 471 -6.75 -18.39 -14.10
N GLY A 472 -6.30 -17.17 -13.77
CA GLY A 472 -5.32 -16.39 -14.50
C GLY A 472 -5.22 -14.98 -13.95
N VAL A 473 -4.10 -14.30 -14.23
CA VAL A 473 -3.94 -12.88 -13.91
C VAL A 473 -4.00 -12.07 -15.20
N ASP A 474 -4.83 -11.04 -15.23
CA ASP A 474 -4.97 -10.10 -16.34
C ASP A 474 -4.52 -8.70 -15.90
N ILE A 475 -3.68 -8.05 -16.70
CA ILE A 475 -3.23 -6.67 -16.45
C ILE A 475 -3.59 -5.78 -17.64
N GLU A 476 -4.75 -5.11 -17.57
CA GLU A 476 -5.25 -4.22 -18.62
C GLU A 476 -4.50 -2.87 -18.62
N THR A 477 -4.69 -2.05 -19.66
CA THR A 477 -3.87 -0.87 -20.01
C THR A 477 -3.50 0.09 -18.87
N ASN A 478 -4.40 0.30 -17.89
CA ASN A 478 -4.17 1.24 -16.79
C ASN A 478 -3.80 0.54 -15.46
N GLY A 479 -3.64 -0.78 -15.50
CA GLY A 479 -3.38 -1.64 -14.35
C GLY A 479 -1.90 -1.92 -14.12
N ARG A 480 -1.54 -2.18 -12.86
CA ARG A 480 -0.23 -2.71 -12.48
C ARG A 480 -0.35 -3.83 -11.45
N LEU A 481 0.26 -4.98 -11.75
CA LEU A 481 0.62 -5.97 -10.72
C LEU A 481 1.98 -5.58 -10.15
N GLU A 482 2.06 -5.46 -8.83
CA GLU A 482 3.29 -5.16 -8.10
C GLU A 482 3.61 -6.31 -7.14
N LEU A 483 4.81 -6.87 -7.25
CA LEU A 483 5.32 -7.96 -6.41
C LEU A 483 6.20 -7.37 -5.29
N THR A 484 6.05 -7.83 -4.04
CA THR A 484 6.67 -7.18 -2.87
C THR A 484 7.18 -8.18 -1.83
N THR A 485 8.19 -7.82 -1.05
CA THR A 485 9.15 -8.66 -0.30
C THR A 485 10.30 -9.23 -1.14
N ALA A 486 11.53 -8.86 -0.79
CA ALA A 486 12.79 -9.25 -1.39
C ALA A 486 13.01 -10.76 -1.52
N ASP A 487 13.85 -11.12 -2.49
CA ASP A 487 14.44 -12.45 -2.71
C ASP A 487 13.42 -13.60 -2.86
N THR A 488 12.29 -13.34 -3.53
CA THR A 488 11.14 -14.28 -3.52
C THR A 488 10.60 -14.73 -4.88
N SER A 489 10.16 -15.99 -4.92
CA SER A 489 9.46 -16.60 -6.06
C SER A 489 7.93 -16.60 -5.87
N TYR A 490 7.21 -16.27 -6.94
CA TYR A 490 5.75 -16.15 -7.00
C TYR A 490 5.14 -17.22 -7.91
N THR A 491 4.00 -17.77 -7.50
CA THR A 491 3.16 -18.62 -8.35
C THR A 491 1.69 -18.31 -8.09
N PHE A 492 1.03 -17.72 -9.07
CA PHE A 492 -0.41 -17.48 -9.10
C PHE A 492 -1.14 -18.73 -9.61
N GLY A 493 -2.32 -18.99 -9.06
CA GLY A 493 -3.18 -20.11 -9.42
C GLY A 493 -2.60 -21.48 -9.11
N ALA A 494 -3.10 -22.51 -9.79
CA ALA A 494 -2.78 -23.91 -9.52
C ALA A 494 -1.34 -24.33 -9.87
N GLY A 495 -0.51 -23.43 -10.43
CA GLY A 495 0.89 -23.68 -10.74
C GLY A 495 1.45 -22.76 -11.83
N ALA A 496 2.70 -22.99 -12.21
CA ALA A 496 3.41 -22.22 -13.24
C ALA A 496 2.69 -22.15 -14.61
N SER A 497 1.79 -23.09 -14.91
CA SER A 497 0.96 -23.11 -16.12
C SER A 497 -0.21 -22.10 -16.11
N THR A 498 -0.61 -21.57 -14.96
CA THR A 498 -1.57 -20.46 -14.90
C THR A 498 -0.89 -19.21 -15.47
N ALA A 499 -1.53 -18.56 -16.44
CA ALA A 499 -0.92 -17.44 -17.16
C ALA A 499 -1.06 -16.10 -16.43
N VAL A 500 0.01 -15.30 -16.47
CA VAL A 500 -0.03 -13.86 -16.22
C VAL A 500 -0.05 -13.16 -17.58
N THR A 501 -1.20 -12.62 -17.96
CA THR A 501 -1.45 -12.03 -19.28
C THR A 501 -1.38 -10.51 -19.21
N LEU A 502 -0.41 -9.95 -19.94
CA LEU A 502 -0.21 -8.52 -20.09
C LEU A 502 -1.10 -8.01 -21.22
N LYS A 503 -2.20 -7.34 -20.84
CA LYS A 503 -3.24 -6.77 -21.74
C LYS A 503 -3.07 -5.27 -21.94
N GLY A 504 -1.87 -4.74 -21.74
CA GLY A 504 -1.49 -3.35 -21.97
C GLY A 504 -0.92 -2.65 -20.74
N GLY A 505 -1.13 -3.22 -19.55
CA GLY A 505 -0.64 -2.66 -18.29
C GLY A 505 0.81 -3.04 -17.99
N SER A 506 1.15 -3.03 -16.71
CA SER A 506 2.51 -3.27 -16.23
C SER A 506 2.62 -4.39 -15.20
N LEU A 507 3.65 -5.21 -15.32
CA LEU A 507 4.22 -5.99 -14.21
C LEU A 507 5.32 -5.15 -13.53
N GLY A 508 5.63 -5.41 -12.27
CA GLY A 508 6.80 -4.83 -11.62
C GLY A 508 6.89 -5.18 -10.15
N GLN A 509 7.78 -4.49 -9.45
CA GLN A 509 8.11 -4.73 -8.04
C GLN A 509 8.04 -3.45 -7.18
N GLU A 510 8.07 -3.59 -5.86
CA GLU A 510 8.45 -2.50 -4.94
C GLU A 510 9.97 -2.23 -5.01
N ALA A 511 10.43 -1.10 -4.46
CA ALA A 511 11.80 -0.63 -4.70
C ALA A 511 12.82 -1.32 -3.79
N GLY A 512 13.92 -1.82 -4.37
CA GLY A 512 14.97 -2.54 -3.63
C GLY A 512 14.61 -4.01 -3.33
N GLU A 513 13.76 -4.61 -4.16
CA GLU A 513 13.21 -5.96 -3.98
C GLU A 513 13.51 -6.79 -5.25
N ASP A 514 14.21 -7.92 -5.14
CA ASP A 514 14.36 -8.87 -6.26
C ASP A 514 13.20 -9.89 -6.27
N VAL A 515 12.59 -10.11 -7.44
CA VAL A 515 11.39 -10.96 -7.57
C VAL A 515 11.47 -11.94 -8.74
N THR A 516 11.01 -13.16 -8.51
CA THR A 516 10.95 -14.25 -9.51
C THR A 516 9.51 -14.64 -9.80
N LEU A 517 9.03 -14.46 -11.03
CA LEU A 517 7.72 -14.96 -11.45
C LEU A 517 7.86 -16.32 -12.15
N LEU A 518 7.30 -17.37 -11.52
CA LEU A 518 7.34 -18.73 -12.07
C LEU A 518 6.21 -19.01 -13.07
N ASN A 519 5.19 -18.15 -13.14
CA ASN A 519 4.07 -18.28 -14.08
C ASN A 519 4.50 -18.02 -15.53
N ALA A 520 3.86 -18.73 -16.47
CA ALA A 520 3.90 -18.37 -17.89
C ALA A 520 3.40 -16.94 -18.12
N VAL A 521 4.13 -16.17 -18.92
CA VAL A 521 3.83 -14.76 -19.23
C VAL A 521 3.33 -14.66 -20.67
N ASN A 522 2.19 -14.00 -20.86
CA ASN A 522 1.55 -13.86 -22.17
C ASN A 522 1.37 -12.38 -22.52
N VAL A 523 2.16 -11.89 -23.47
CA VAL A 523 2.10 -10.49 -23.96
C VAL A 523 0.99 -10.37 -25.01
N ALA A 524 -0.24 -10.17 -24.54
CA ALA A 524 -1.41 -10.06 -25.41
C ALA A 524 -1.48 -8.69 -26.13
N ASN A 525 -1.16 -7.61 -25.42
CA ASN A 525 -0.99 -6.26 -25.97
C ASN A 525 0.39 -5.71 -25.60
N SER A 526 0.88 -4.67 -26.28
CA SER A 526 2.12 -3.99 -25.88
C SER A 526 2.01 -3.47 -24.46
N SER A 527 2.95 -3.87 -23.60
CA SER A 527 2.89 -3.79 -22.14
C SER A 527 4.29 -3.53 -21.57
N SER A 528 4.43 -3.35 -20.26
CA SER A 528 5.75 -3.12 -19.64
C SER A 528 6.08 -3.97 -18.41
N ILE A 529 7.38 -4.07 -18.13
CA ILE A 529 7.94 -4.55 -16.86
C ILE A 529 8.69 -3.38 -16.23
N LEU A 530 8.17 -2.87 -15.12
CA LEU A 530 8.75 -1.77 -14.35
C LEU A 530 9.56 -2.32 -13.17
N VAL A 531 10.88 -2.32 -13.34
CA VAL A 531 11.84 -2.56 -12.26
C VAL A 531 11.93 -1.27 -11.44
N LYS A 532 11.81 -1.39 -10.12
CA LYS A 532 11.93 -0.25 -9.20
C LYS A 532 13.28 -0.26 -8.52
N ASN A 533 14.10 0.73 -8.85
CA ASN A 533 15.46 0.86 -8.37
C ASN A 533 15.46 1.80 -7.15
N THR A 534 16.15 1.38 -6.09
CA THR A 534 16.48 2.22 -4.94
C THR A 534 17.70 3.08 -5.25
N LEU A 535 17.68 4.34 -4.80
CA LEU A 535 18.83 5.23 -4.89
C LEU A 535 19.85 4.81 -3.83
N ASN A 536 20.88 4.04 -4.22
CA ASN A 536 21.99 3.68 -3.33
C ASN A 536 23.26 4.49 -3.69
N PRO A 537 23.48 5.67 -3.06
CA PRO A 537 24.62 6.53 -3.38
C PRO A 537 25.98 5.98 -2.89
N THR A 538 26.03 4.77 -2.34
CA THR A 538 27.24 4.18 -1.73
C THR A 538 27.72 2.87 -2.37
N THR A 539 26.80 2.09 -2.93
CA THR A 539 27.10 0.86 -3.70
C THR A 539 26.02 0.71 -4.76
N ALA A 540 26.39 0.83 -6.03
CA ALA A 540 25.44 0.56 -7.11
C ALA A 540 25.01 -0.92 -7.06
N ASP A 541 23.70 -1.15 -6.95
CA ASP A 541 23.11 -2.49 -7.02
C ASP A 541 22.43 -2.68 -8.39
N THR A 542 21.76 -3.81 -8.61
CA THR A 542 20.95 -4.02 -9.82
C THR A 542 19.73 -4.88 -9.52
N GLU A 543 18.63 -4.21 -9.19
CA GLU A 543 17.37 -4.90 -8.90
C GLU A 543 16.81 -5.66 -10.10
N GLU A 544 16.21 -6.82 -9.86
CA GLU A 544 15.86 -7.81 -10.89
C GLU A 544 14.42 -8.34 -10.81
N VAL A 545 13.73 -8.32 -11.96
CA VAL A 545 12.57 -9.17 -12.23
C VAL A 545 13.03 -10.42 -13.01
N THR A 546 13.15 -11.57 -12.36
CA THR A 546 13.31 -12.85 -13.05
C THR A 546 11.95 -13.37 -13.56
N LEU A 547 11.90 -13.83 -14.81
CA LEU A 547 10.77 -14.54 -15.42
C LEU A 547 11.20 -15.97 -15.77
N SER A 548 10.66 -16.96 -15.04
CA SER A 548 11.02 -18.38 -15.20
C SER A 548 9.93 -19.24 -15.86
N GLY A 549 8.75 -18.67 -16.11
CA GLY A 549 7.72 -19.32 -16.93
C GLY A 549 7.91 -19.08 -18.43
N VAL A 550 7.16 -19.82 -19.25
CA VAL A 550 7.13 -19.67 -20.72
C VAL A 550 6.72 -18.27 -21.11
N LEU A 551 7.52 -17.60 -21.95
CA LEU A 551 7.16 -16.33 -22.59
C LEU A 551 6.42 -16.57 -23.91
N SER A 552 5.22 -16.01 -24.02
CA SER A 552 4.33 -16.11 -25.18
C SER A 552 3.69 -14.75 -25.49
N GLY A 553 3.02 -14.60 -26.63
CA GLY A 553 2.27 -13.38 -26.94
C GLY A 553 2.14 -13.07 -28.42
N ASN A 554 1.51 -11.94 -28.72
CA ASN A 554 1.20 -11.50 -30.09
C ASN A 554 2.43 -10.88 -30.78
N ALA A 555 2.72 -11.31 -32.01
CA ALA A 555 3.91 -10.92 -32.77
C ALA A 555 4.00 -9.42 -33.14
N SER A 556 2.91 -8.66 -32.98
CA SER A 556 2.85 -7.22 -33.23
C SER A 556 2.99 -6.35 -31.97
N THR A 557 3.34 -6.95 -30.83
CA THR A 557 3.42 -6.26 -29.53
C THR A 557 4.87 -5.95 -29.13
N VAL A 558 5.01 -5.03 -28.20
CA VAL A 558 6.28 -4.69 -27.55
C VAL A 558 6.15 -4.90 -26.04
N LEU A 559 7.10 -5.62 -25.45
CA LEU A 559 7.31 -5.70 -24.00
C LEU A 559 8.46 -4.76 -23.62
N SER A 560 8.12 -3.54 -23.18
CA SER A 560 9.14 -2.56 -22.76
C SER A 560 9.58 -2.81 -21.32
N LEU A 561 10.89 -2.88 -21.11
CA LEU A 561 11.52 -3.03 -19.81
C LEU A 561 11.96 -1.63 -19.35
N THR A 562 11.47 -1.16 -18.21
CA THR A 562 11.73 0.20 -17.71
C THR A 562 12.24 0.19 -16.28
N ALA A 563 13.21 1.08 -15.99
CA ALA A 563 13.66 1.39 -14.64
C ALA A 563 12.84 2.56 -14.07
N SER A 564 12.60 2.59 -12.76
CA SER A 564 12.03 3.77 -12.09
C SER A 564 13.02 4.95 -11.99
N ASN A 565 14.31 4.69 -12.13
CA ASN A 565 15.37 5.69 -12.15
C ASN A 565 16.07 5.71 -13.53
N THR A 566 15.84 6.77 -14.30
CA THR A 566 16.43 6.96 -15.64
C THR A 566 17.68 7.85 -15.63
N THR A 567 18.26 8.13 -14.45
CA THR A 567 19.48 8.93 -14.33
C THR A 567 20.66 8.19 -14.99
N PRO A 568 21.32 8.74 -16.03
CA PRO A 568 22.39 8.02 -16.73
C PRO A 568 23.55 7.66 -15.80
N GLY A 569 23.90 6.38 -15.73
CA GLY A 569 24.96 5.87 -14.85
C GLY A 569 24.57 5.71 -13.37
N GLY A 570 23.28 5.81 -13.03
CA GLY A 570 22.75 5.36 -11.75
C GLY A 570 22.51 3.85 -11.71
N ASP A 571 21.90 3.38 -10.61
CA ASP A 571 21.52 1.99 -10.38
C ASP A 571 20.73 1.41 -11.57
N ALA A 572 21.17 0.27 -12.10
CA ALA A 572 20.58 -0.35 -13.28
C ALA A 572 19.42 -1.28 -12.89
N GLY A 573 18.41 -1.43 -13.74
CA GLY A 573 17.39 -2.46 -13.56
C GLY A 573 17.61 -3.64 -14.50
N ARG A 574 17.21 -4.85 -14.10
CA ARG A 574 17.38 -6.07 -14.92
C ARG A 574 16.09 -6.87 -15.03
N VAL A 575 15.86 -7.47 -16.20
CA VAL A 575 14.84 -8.51 -16.38
C VAL A 575 15.52 -9.76 -16.91
N LEU A 576 15.41 -10.85 -16.15
CA LEU A 576 16.14 -12.10 -16.40
C LEU A 576 15.16 -13.21 -16.85
N PHE A 577 15.20 -13.51 -18.15
CA PHE A 577 14.41 -14.53 -18.80
C PHE A 577 15.11 -15.90 -18.69
N THR A 578 14.55 -16.82 -17.90
CA THR A 578 15.21 -18.09 -17.48
C THR A 578 14.53 -19.38 -17.94
N ASN A 579 13.35 -19.33 -18.56
CA ASN A 579 12.69 -20.52 -19.06
C ASN A 579 13.47 -21.11 -20.26
N PRO A 580 14.00 -22.36 -20.18
CA PRO A 580 14.99 -22.83 -21.14
C PRO A 580 14.43 -23.17 -22.52
N THR A 581 13.15 -23.54 -22.63
CA THR A 581 12.55 -24.02 -23.89
C THR A 581 11.06 -23.69 -24.01
N GLY A 582 10.55 -23.60 -25.24
CA GLY A 582 9.11 -23.44 -25.50
C GLY A 582 8.61 -21.99 -25.46
N ASN A 583 9.51 -21.01 -25.41
CA ASN A 583 9.16 -19.60 -25.53
C ASN A 583 8.72 -19.30 -26.97
N THR A 584 7.49 -18.84 -27.13
CA THR A 584 6.83 -18.64 -28.44
C THR A 584 6.55 -17.17 -28.76
N TYR A 585 7.00 -16.24 -27.91
CA TYR A 585 6.77 -14.81 -28.12
C TYR A 585 7.52 -14.29 -29.35
N ALA A 586 6.79 -14.09 -30.44
CA ALA A 586 7.33 -13.60 -31.72
C ALA A 586 7.30 -12.07 -31.86
N GLY A 587 7.06 -11.33 -30.76
CA GLY A 587 7.08 -9.87 -30.71
C GLY A 587 8.45 -9.32 -30.31
N THR A 588 8.47 -8.07 -29.84
CA THR A 588 9.70 -7.36 -29.46
C THR A 588 9.81 -7.21 -27.94
N VAL A 589 10.96 -7.52 -27.37
CA VAL A 589 11.37 -7.03 -26.04
C VAL A 589 12.20 -5.77 -26.26
N SER A 590 11.81 -4.67 -25.60
CA SER A 590 12.47 -3.36 -25.73
C SER A 590 13.16 -3.00 -24.42
N ALA A 591 14.49 -2.95 -24.40
CA ALA A 591 15.26 -2.54 -23.23
C ALA A 591 15.52 -1.03 -23.31
N GLU A 592 14.81 -0.26 -22.48
CA GLU A 592 14.97 1.19 -22.41
C GLU A 592 16.24 1.58 -21.62
N GLN A 593 16.53 2.88 -21.50
CA GLN A 593 17.70 3.38 -20.77
C GLN A 593 17.77 2.84 -19.33
N ASN A 594 19.00 2.53 -18.87
CA ASN A 594 19.33 1.88 -17.59
C ASN A 594 18.77 0.46 -17.39
N MET A 595 18.13 -0.14 -18.40
CA MET A 595 17.60 -1.51 -18.31
C MET A 595 18.48 -2.54 -19.03
N SER A 596 18.62 -3.71 -18.42
CA SER A 596 19.27 -4.89 -19.00
C SER A 596 18.27 -6.03 -19.21
N ALA A 597 18.19 -6.51 -20.45
CA ALA A 597 17.44 -7.72 -20.81
C ALA A 597 18.41 -8.92 -20.84
N ARG A 598 18.29 -9.85 -19.89
CA ARG A 598 19.18 -11.02 -19.79
C ARG A 598 18.45 -12.30 -20.20
N PHE A 599 18.87 -12.96 -21.28
CA PHE A 599 18.24 -14.19 -21.79
C PHE A 599 19.13 -15.42 -21.57
N ASN A 600 18.69 -16.37 -20.73
CA ASN A 600 19.41 -17.60 -20.38
C ASN A 600 18.63 -18.87 -20.81
N GLY A 601 17.94 -18.82 -21.95
CA GLY A 601 17.17 -19.93 -22.51
C GLY A 601 16.95 -19.76 -24.01
N ASP A 602 16.16 -20.64 -24.63
CA ASP A 602 15.79 -20.50 -26.04
C ASP A 602 14.65 -19.48 -26.22
N TYR A 603 14.98 -18.29 -26.70
CA TYR A 603 14.05 -17.22 -27.07
C TYR A 603 14.24 -16.82 -28.54
N SER A 604 14.61 -17.77 -29.43
CA SER A 604 14.88 -17.54 -30.86
C SER A 604 13.70 -17.03 -31.70
N SER A 605 12.53 -16.82 -31.07
CA SER A 605 11.35 -16.15 -31.63
C SER A 605 11.31 -14.63 -31.34
N VAL A 606 11.95 -14.18 -30.26
CA VAL A 606 11.88 -12.81 -29.71
C VAL A 606 12.82 -11.86 -30.44
N ALA A 607 12.31 -10.75 -30.96
CA ALA A 607 13.16 -9.63 -31.37
C ALA A 607 13.58 -8.80 -30.15
N VAL A 608 14.83 -8.35 -30.09
CA VAL A 608 15.33 -7.41 -29.08
C VAL A 608 15.57 -6.06 -29.72
N LEU A 609 14.98 -5.02 -29.14
CA LEU A 609 15.26 -3.62 -29.42
C LEU A 609 15.96 -2.99 -28.20
N LEU A 610 17.04 -2.26 -28.42
CA LEU A 610 17.69 -1.45 -27.41
C LEU A 610 17.37 0.04 -27.65
N ASN A 611 16.98 0.74 -26.59
CA ASN A 611 16.71 2.19 -26.59
C ASN A 611 17.56 2.86 -25.48
N GLY A 612 18.89 2.71 -25.58
CA GLY A 612 19.86 3.05 -24.53
C GLY A 612 20.02 1.97 -23.45
N GLY A 613 19.37 0.81 -23.60
CA GLY A 613 19.48 -0.34 -22.70
C GLY A 613 20.61 -1.32 -23.07
N ARG A 614 20.61 -2.46 -22.40
CA ARG A 614 21.60 -3.55 -22.55
C ARG A 614 20.91 -4.87 -22.91
N LEU A 615 21.61 -5.70 -23.69
CA LEU A 615 21.29 -7.11 -23.92
C LEU A 615 22.39 -8.00 -23.33
N GLU A 616 21.98 -8.94 -22.48
CA GLU A 616 22.84 -9.88 -21.77
C GLU A 616 22.33 -11.33 -21.91
N GLY A 617 23.12 -12.30 -21.46
CA GLY A 617 22.72 -13.69 -21.26
C GLY A 617 23.37 -14.70 -22.21
N ASN A 618 23.23 -15.98 -21.88
CA ASN A 618 23.87 -17.11 -22.57
C ASN A 618 22.89 -17.96 -23.43
N GLY A 619 21.69 -17.42 -23.70
CA GLY A 619 20.63 -18.07 -24.47
C GLY A 619 20.63 -17.73 -25.96
N SER A 620 19.44 -17.81 -26.56
CA SER A 620 19.17 -17.39 -27.94
C SER A 620 18.15 -16.26 -27.98
N VAL A 621 18.27 -15.36 -28.96
CA VAL A 621 17.23 -14.40 -29.38
C VAL A 621 17.06 -14.46 -30.89
N LYS A 622 16.02 -13.82 -31.44
CA LYS A 622 15.80 -13.76 -32.90
C LYS A 622 16.71 -12.73 -33.56
N THR A 623 16.45 -11.45 -33.33
CA THR A 623 17.18 -10.34 -33.96
C THR A 623 17.50 -9.28 -32.94
N ILE A 624 18.62 -8.57 -33.10
CA ILE A 624 19.04 -7.47 -32.22
C ILE A 624 19.09 -6.16 -33.02
N GLY A 625 18.78 -5.02 -32.41
CA GLY A 625 19.00 -3.70 -33.03
C GLY A 625 18.63 -2.54 -32.11
N GLY A 626 18.79 -1.30 -32.61
CA GLY A 626 18.53 -0.08 -31.84
C GLY A 626 19.79 0.65 -31.42
N THR A 627 19.75 1.34 -30.29
CA THR A 627 20.88 2.03 -29.64
C THR A 627 21.12 1.44 -28.26
N GLY A 628 22.37 1.22 -27.85
CA GLY A 628 22.70 0.54 -26.59
C GLY A 628 23.75 -0.54 -26.78
N THR A 629 23.97 -1.38 -25.77
CA THR A 629 25.12 -2.31 -25.74
C THR A 629 24.70 -3.79 -25.69
N VAL A 630 25.34 -4.63 -26.51
CA VAL A 630 25.24 -6.09 -26.43
C VAL A 630 26.45 -6.67 -25.68
N LEU A 631 26.20 -7.53 -24.69
CA LEU A 631 27.20 -8.14 -23.82
C LEU A 631 26.90 -9.65 -23.66
N PRO A 632 27.61 -10.56 -24.35
CA PRO A 632 27.29 -11.98 -24.27
C PRO A 632 27.44 -12.59 -22.86
N GLY A 633 26.68 -13.66 -22.60
CA GLY A 633 26.72 -14.40 -21.34
C GLY A 633 26.26 -13.60 -20.12
N THR A 634 26.71 -14.03 -18.94
CA THR A 634 26.94 -13.11 -17.81
C THR A 634 28.29 -12.40 -17.94
N SER A 635 28.94 -12.56 -19.10
CA SER A 635 30.31 -12.24 -19.49
C SER A 635 31.40 -12.87 -18.57
N PRO A 636 32.30 -13.72 -19.11
CA PRO A 636 32.29 -14.26 -20.48
C PRO A 636 31.21 -15.35 -20.69
N GLY A 637 30.74 -15.53 -21.93
CA GLY A 637 29.77 -16.55 -22.34
C GLY A 637 29.36 -16.46 -23.82
N ILE A 638 28.33 -17.21 -24.23
CA ILE A 638 27.88 -17.27 -25.63
C ILE A 638 26.42 -16.85 -25.74
N LEU A 639 26.16 -15.72 -26.39
CA LEU A 639 24.82 -15.29 -26.80
C LEU A 639 24.59 -15.65 -28.26
N THR A 640 23.44 -16.24 -28.60
CA THR A 640 23.07 -16.54 -29.99
C THR A 640 21.98 -15.61 -30.49
N ALA A 641 22.12 -15.11 -31.71
CA ALA A 641 21.06 -14.43 -32.46
C ALA A 641 21.05 -14.89 -33.93
N GLN A 642 19.98 -14.61 -34.66
CA GLN A 642 19.93 -14.82 -36.12
C GLN A 642 20.75 -13.72 -36.80
N SER A 643 20.40 -12.45 -36.56
CA SER A 643 21.09 -11.28 -37.10
C SER A 643 21.02 -10.05 -36.18
N VAL A 644 21.92 -9.08 -36.39
CA VAL A 644 21.94 -7.77 -35.70
C VAL A 644 21.93 -6.61 -36.70
N ASN A 645 21.08 -5.61 -36.44
CA ASN A 645 21.05 -4.35 -37.18
C ASN A 645 21.95 -3.31 -36.51
N VAL A 646 23.01 -2.90 -37.22
CA VAL A 646 24.08 -2.04 -36.69
C VAL A 646 23.96 -0.58 -37.09
N THR A 647 23.04 -0.26 -38.02
CA THR A 647 22.84 1.05 -38.68
C THR A 647 22.63 2.24 -37.72
N ASN A 648 22.28 1.97 -36.45
CA ASN A 648 21.85 2.99 -35.48
C ASN A 648 22.88 3.28 -34.38
N GLY A 649 24.14 2.84 -34.50
CA GLY A 649 25.14 3.02 -33.44
C GLY A 649 24.87 2.12 -32.23
N ILE A 650 24.70 0.82 -32.49
CA ILE A 650 24.70 -0.21 -31.44
C ILE A 650 26.14 -0.58 -31.08
N ASP A 651 26.40 -0.73 -29.79
CA ASP A 651 27.70 -1.04 -29.21
C ASP A 651 27.80 -2.53 -28.81
N PHE A 652 29.03 -3.01 -28.68
CA PHE A 652 29.34 -4.37 -28.27
C PHE A 652 30.44 -4.37 -27.20
N SER A 653 30.32 -5.26 -26.23
CA SER A 653 31.33 -5.50 -25.20
C SER A 653 31.58 -6.98 -25.05
N PHE A 654 32.85 -7.39 -25.14
CA PHE A 654 33.28 -8.78 -25.11
C PHE A 654 34.43 -8.95 -24.10
N GLU A 655 34.28 -9.82 -23.12
CA GLU A 655 35.33 -10.21 -22.17
C GLU A 655 36.10 -11.45 -22.64
N PHE A 656 37.40 -11.48 -22.36
CA PHE A 656 38.30 -12.58 -22.69
C PHE A 656 39.16 -12.92 -21.48
N THR A 657 38.89 -14.06 -20.84
CA THR A 657 39.65 -14.54 -19.67
C THR A 657 40.79 -15.49 -20.05
N ALA A 658 40.85 -15.95 -21.31
CA ALA A 658 41.87 -16.90 -21.77
C ALA A 658 42.39 -16.63 -23.19
N LEU A 659 43.67 -16.92 -23.40
CA LEU A 659 44.28 -16.96 -24.74
C LEU A 659 43.70 -18.11 -25.58
N GLY A 660 43.62 -17.91 -26.89
CA GLY A 660 43.14 -18.92 -27.84
C GLY A 660 41.62 -18.95 -28.00
N ALA A 661 41.06 -20.15 -28.14
CA ALA A 661 39.67 -20.36 -28.54
C ALA A 661 38.66 -20.30 -27.37
N PRO A 662 37.42 -19.80 -27.59
CA PRO A 662 36.31 -19.92 -26.64
C PRO A 662 35.91 -21.39 -26.39
N THR A 663 35.17 -21.64 -25.30
CA THR A 663 34.61 -22.97 -25.00
C THR A 663 33.21 -23.10 -25.61
N TYR A 664 33.17 -23.31 -26.93
CA TYR A 664 31.94 -23.29 -27.74
C TYR A 664 30.79 -24.19 -27.25
N GLY A 665 31.11 -25.36 -26.68
CA GLY A 665 30.11 -26.38 -26.34
C GLY A 665 29.26 -26.10 -25.10
N THR A 666 29.62 -25.10 -24.29
CA THR A 666 28.93 -24.79 -23.02
C THR A 666 28.73 -23.28 -22.86
N PRO A 667 27.66 -22.70 -23.44
CA PRO A 667 27.42 -21.25 -23.53
C PRO A 667 27.59 -20.44 -22.25
N ALA A 668 27.15 -20.97 -21.11
CA ALA A 668 27.23 -20.30 -19.80
C ALA A 668 28.64 -20.32 -19.17
N THR A 669 29.62 -20.99 -19.79
CA THR A 669 30.98 -21.19 -19.24
C THR A 669 32.07 -20.98 -20.28
N SER A 670 31.79 -20.28 -21.38
CA SER A 670 32.83 -19.95 -22.36
C SER A 670 33.82 -18.97 -21.75
N VAL A 671 35.12 -19.29 -21.82
CA VAL A 671 36.19 -18.44 -21.26
C VAL A 671 36.32 -17.08 -21.94
N ASN A 672 35.85 -16.97 -23.19
CA ASN A 672 35.82 -15.74 -23.97
C ASN A 672 34.40 -15.53 -24.54
N ASP A 673 33.97 -14.27 -24.61
CA ASP A 673 32.64 -13.92 -25.11
C ASP A 673 32.48 -14.22 -26.61
N ILE A 674 31.28 -14.70 -26.98
CA ILE A 674 30.85 -14.87 -28.37
C ILE A 674 29.43 -14.33 -28.54
N LEU A 675 29.24 -13.41 -29.48
CA LEU A 675 27.96 -13.19 -30.15
C LEU A 675 27.91 -14.06 -31.43
N ARG A 676 27.18 -15.17 -31.36
CA ARG A 676 26.96 -16.09 -32.48
C ARG A 676 25.80 -15.59 -33.33
N LEU A 677 26.05 -15.29 -34.60
CA LEU A 677 25.05 -14.84 -35.57
C LEU A 677 24.82 -15.93 -36.62
N THR A 678 23.59 -16.45 -36.72
CA THR A 678 23.28 -17.66 -37.51
C THR A 678 22.68 -17.42 -38.89
N ASP A 679 22.24 -16.20 -39.22
CA ASP A 679 21.70 -15.89 -40.55
C ASP A 679 22.78 -15.88 -41.63
N ALA A 680 22.36 -16.10 -42.88
CA ALA A 680 23.19 -15.88 -44.07
C ALA A 680 23.57 -14.40 -44.27
N THR A 681 22.78 -13.48 -43.70
CA THR A 681 23.03 -12.04 -43.62
C THR A 681 23.09 -11.63 -42.14
N PRO A 682 24.17 -11.97 -41.42
CA PRO A 682 24.23 -11.85 -39.95
C PRO A 682 24.28 -10.39 -39.46
N LEU A 683 24.82 -9.50 -40.30
CA LEU A 683 24.92 -8.06 -40.05
C LEU A 683 23.98 -7.33 -41.02
N ILE A 684 23.08 -6.51 -40.48
CA ILE A 684 22.14 -5.69 -41.24
C ILE A 684 22.62 -4.23 -41.15
N GLY A 685 22.93 -3.64 -42.30
CA GLY A 685 23.62 -2.35 -42.40
C GLY A 685 25.15 -2.51 -42.45
N THR A 686 25.86 -1.42 -42.17
CA THR A 686 27.33 -1.36 -42.11
C THR A 686 27.74 -0.72 -40.79
N PHE A 687 28.83 -1.19 -40.17
CA PHE A 687 29.42 -0.49 -39.04
C PHE A 687 29.98 0.86 -39.48
N ASP A 688 29.86 1.87 -38.63
CA ASP A 688 30.63 3.11 -38.71
C ASP A 688 31.22 3.52 -37.35
N SER A 689 31.84 4.69 -37.26
CA SER A 689 32.53 5.18 -36.07
C SER A 689 31.62 5.43 -34.85
N SER A 690 30.29 5.37 -35.01
CA SER A 690 29.33 5.40 -33.91
C SER A 690 29.12 4.05 -33.23
N ASN A 691 29.49 2.93 -33.88
CA ASN A 691 29.48 1.60 -33.29
C ASN A 691 30.79 1.36 -32.53
N VAL A 692 30.77 1.30 -31.20
CA VAL A 692 31.92 0.94 -30.38
C VAL A 692 31.96 -0.57 -30.16
N VAL A 693 33.13 -1.17 -30.36
CA VAL A 693 33.37 -2.59 -30.05
C VAL A 693 34.49 -2.67 -29.02
N ASN A 694 34.12 -2.98 -27.77
CA ASN A 694 35.03 -3.10 -26.64
C ASN A 694 35.52 -4.53 -26.48
N PHE A 695 36.83 -4.71 -26.37
CA PHE A 695 37.45 -5.95 -25.95
C PHE A 695 38.07 -5.78 -24.56
N PHE A 696 37.51 -6.45 -23.55
CA PHE A 696 38.02 -6.49 -22.18
C PHE A 696 38.92 -7.72 -22.02
N LEU A 697 40.23 -7.49 -22.00
CA LEU A 697 41.24 -8.53 -21.86
C LEU A 697 41.55 -8.74 -20.38
N SER A 698 40.89 -9.72 -19.78
CA SER A 698 40.93 -10.05 -18.34
C SER A 698 42.17 -10.87 -17.97
N VAL A 699 43.32 -10.42 -18.47
CA VAL A 699 44.64 -11.06 -18.30
C VAL A 699 45.57 -10.17 -17.49
N ALA A 700 46.43 -10.81 -16.69
CA ALA A 700 47.39 -10.10 -15.85
C ALA A 700 48.53 -9.43 -16.64
N THR A 701 48.83 -9.95 -17.84
CA THR A 701 49.87 -9.45 -18.74
C THR A 701 49.43 -9.61 -20.19
N LEU A 702 49.74 -8.62 -21.04
CA LEU A 702 49.58 -8.70 -22.49
C LEU A 702 50.96 -8.65 -23.17
N SER A 703 51.23 -9.61 -24.04
CA SER A 703 52.50 -9.82 -24.74
C SER A 703 52.35 -9.71 -26.25
N GLN A 704 53.48 -9.53 -26.96
CA GLN A 704 53.48 -9.64 -28.42
C GLN A 704 53.02 -11.03 -28.86
N SER A 705 52.12 -11.09 -29.85
CA SER A 705 51.53 -12.30 -30.42
C SER A 705 50.58 -13.07 -29.49
N ASP A 706 50.18 -12.49 -28.36
CA ASP A 706 49.01 -12.96 -27.62
C ASP A 706 47.77 -12.87 -28.52
N LEU A 707 47.00 -13.95 -28.57
CA LEU A 707 45.84 -14.11 -29.44
C LEU A 707 44.62 -14.52 -28.62
N PHE A 708 43.49 -13.88 -28.90
CA PHE A 708 42.20 -14.18 -28.29
C PHE A 708 41.17 -14.35 -29.41
N GLN A 709 40.47 -15.47 -29.43
CA GLN A 709 39.30 -15.68 -30.29
C GLN A 709 38.04 -15.55 -29.45
N GLY A 710 37.02 -14.91 -30.01
CA GLY A 710 35.81 -14.46 -29.32
C GLY A 710 35.05 -13.47 -30.21
N GLY A 711 34.36 -12.50 -29.61
CA GLY A 711 33.67 -11.43 -30.34
C GLY A 711 32.53 -11.95 -31.21
N PHE A 712 32.54 -11.66 -32.50
CA PHE A 712 31.52 -12.16 -33.43
C PHE A 712 31.87 -13.56 -33.94
N PHE A 713 30.88 -14.47 -33.99
CA PHE A 713 30.96 -15.71 -34.76
C PHE A 713 29.89 -15.72 -35.86
N THR A 714 30.28 -15.96 -37.11
CA THR A 714 29.42 -15.86 -38.30
C THR A 714 29.64 -17.01 -39.27
N GLY A 715 28.63 -17.36 -40.07
CA GLY A 715 28.73 -18.39 -41.12
C GLY A 715 29.61 -18.01 -42.33
N SER A 716 30.08 -16.76 -42.40
CA SER A 716 30.87 -16.19 -43.49
C SER A 716 31.83 -15.12 -42.96
N ASP A 717 32.89 -14.81 -43.70
CA ASP A 717 33.85 -13.75 -43.33
C ASP A 717 33.17 -12.36 -43.37
N GLN A 718 33.14 -11.68 -42.23
CA GLN A 718 32.58 -10.34 -42.07
C GLN A 718 33.64 -9.25 -41.82
N THR A 719 34.93 -9.53 -42.04
CA THR A 719 36.03 -8.57 -41.81
C THR A 719 35.81 -7.23 -42.51
N ALA A 720 35.26 -7.25 -43.73
CA ALA A 720 34.94 -6.04 -44.49
C ALA A 720 33.74 -5.25 -43.94
N ALA A 721 32.76 -5.91 -43.32
CA ALA A 721 31.58 -5.27 -42.72
C ALA A 721 31.89 -4.65 -41.35
N LEU A 722 32.82 -5.27 -40.61
CA LEU A 722 33.32 -4.80 -39.32
C LEU A 722 34.33 -3.64 -39.43
N ALA A 723 34.90 -3.40 -40.62
CA ALA A 723 36.01 -2.46 -40.83
C ALA A 723 35.70 -0.97 -40.55
N GLY A 724 34.43 -0.59 -40.42
CA GLY A 724 34.02 0.76 -40.04
C GLY A 724 33.93 1.01 -38.52
N ALA A 725 33.98 -0.04 -37.70
CA ALA A 725 33.72 0.04 -36.26
C ALA A 725 34.82 0.74 -35.46
N SER A 726 34.44 1.35 -34.34
CA SER A 726 35.35 1.95 -33.36
C SER A 726 35.82 0.89 -32.36
N PHE A 727 36.89 0.17 -32.70
CA PHE A 727 37.48 -0.86 -31.83
C PHE A 727 38.24 -0.24 -30.65
N GLN A 728 37.94 -0.69 -29.44
CA GLN A 728 38.59 -0.27 -28.20
C GLN A 728 39.09 -1.50 -27.43
N THR A 729 40.25 -1.39 -26.77
CA THR A 729 40.83 -2.49 -26.00
C THR A 729 41.21 -2.03 -24.61
N TRP A 730 40.75 -2.80 -23.64
CA TRP A 730 40.88 -2.58 -22.21
C TRP A 730 41.63 -3.77 -21.61
N VAL A 731 42.63 -3.54 -20.78
CA VAL A 731 43.51 -4.58 -20.22
C VAL A 731 43.47 -4.52 -18.69
N LEU A 732 43.16 -5.66 -18.06
CA LEU A 732 43.02 -5.76 -16.60
C LEU A 732 44.37 -5.54 -15.89
N GLY A 733 45.42 -6.21 -16.35
CA GLY A 733 46.77 -6.03 -15.82
C GLY A 733 46.87 -6.38 -14.34
N ASN A 734 47.20 -5.39 -13.51
CA ASN A 734 47.27 -5.54 -12.05
C ASN A 734 45.92 -5.41 -11.32
N GLY A 735 44.81 -5.16 -12.04
CA GLY A 735 43.48 -4.90 -11.46
C GLY A 735 43.30 -3.49 -10.87
N LEU A 736 44.28 -2.61 -11.02
CA LEU A 736 44.27 -1.22 -10.53
C LEU A 736 44.07 -0.21 -11.68
N GLY A 737 43.29 -0.63 -12.70
CA GLY A 737 42.90 0.23 -13.81
C GLY A 737 42.13 1.47 -13.36
N THR A 738 42.28 2.57 -14.10
CA THR A 738 41.66 3.86 -13.78
C THR A 738 40.73 4.38 -14.87
N ASP A 739 40.66 3.70 -16.01
CA ASP A 739 40.08 4.28 -17.23
C ASP A 739 38.63 3.84 -17.45
N ILE A 740 38.29 2.61 -17.04
CA ILE A 740 36.93 2.07 -17.08
C ILE A 740 36.75 0.93 -16.05
N THR A 741 35.53 0.74 -15.55
CA THR A 741 35.12 -0.42 -14.75
C THR A 741 34.15 -1.29 -15.56
N TYR A 742 34.36 -2.60 -15.53
CA TYR A 742 33.54 -3.60 -16.23
C TYR A 742 33.50 -4.89 -15.40
N ASN A 743 32.31 -5.49 -15.22
CA ASN A 743 32.09 -6.66 -14.35
C ASN A 743 32.76 -6.55 -12.96
N SER A 744 32.65 -5.36 -12.35
CA SER A 744 33.28 -4.99 -11.06
C SER A 744 34.83 -5.05 -11.03
N GLN A 745 35.48 -5.21 -12.17
CA GLN A 745 36.93 -5.13 -12.37
C GLN A 745 37.31 -3.79 -13.03
N SER A 746 38.50 -3.26 -12.72
CA SER A 746 38.95 -1.96 -13.26
C SER A 746 40.11 -2.13 -14.24
N TYR A 747 39.97 -1.56 -15.44
CA TYR A 747 40.87 -1.78 -16.59
C TYR A 747 41.63 -0.51 -16.97
N TYR A 748 42.79 -0.69 -17.58
CA TYR A 748 43.48 0.35 -18.34
C TYR A 748 43.05 0.31 -19.80
N SER A 749 42.97 1.47 -20.44
CA SER A 749 43.07 1.56 -21.91
C SER A 749 44.41 0.99 -22.37
N LEU A 750 44.47 0.40 -23.56
CA LEU A 750 45.73 -0.12 -24.13
C LEU A 750 46.87 0.92 -24.15
N ALA A 751 46.53 2.20 -24.34
CA ALA A 751 47.49 3.31 -24.28
C ALA A 751 48.10 3.48 -22.88
N ASN A 752 47.27 3.52 -21.83
CA ASN A 752 47.76 3.63 -20.46
C ASN A 752 48.45 2.33 -19.98
N TYR A 753 48.00 1.17 -20.44
CA TYR A 753 48.67 -0.11 -20.18
C TYR A 753 50.11 -0.15 -20.75
N ASN A 754 50.30 0.33 -21.99
CA ASN A 754 51.64 0.49 -22.58
C ASN A 754 52.52 1.47 -21.77
N ALA A 755 51.93 2.58 -21.29
CA ALA A 755 52.65 3.61 -20.54
C ALA A 755 53.22 3.14 -19.18
N LEU A 756 52.75 2.00 -18.64
CA LEU A 756 53.28 1.39 -17.41
C LEU A 756 54.69 0.76 -17.57
N GLY A 757 55.28 0.77 -18.77
CA GLY A 757 56.67 0.35 -19.03
C GLY A 757 56.82 -0.93 -19.84
N ASN A 758 55.74 -1.44 -20.42
CA ASN A 758 55.78 -2.57 -21.35
C ASN A 758 56.29 -2.13 -22.74
N ALA A 759 56.69 -3.09 -23.59
CA ALA A 759 56.93 -2.79 -25.00
C ALA A 759 55.60 -2.34 -25.65
N PRO A 760 55.58 -1.26 -26.46
CA PRO A 760 54.32 -0.70 -26.95
C PRO A 760 53.63 -1.66 -27.94
N LEU A 761 52.42 -2.08 -27.56
CA LEU A 761 51.57 -2.95 -28.36
C LEU A 761 50.42 -2.15 -29.00
N SER A 762 50.06 -2.51 -30.22
CA SER A 762 48.74 -2.25 -30.79
C SER A 762 47.97 -3.56 -30.95
N VAL A 763 46.68 -3.47 -31.25
CA VAL A 763 45.81 -4.63 -31.44
C VAL A 763 45.33 -4.68 -32.89
N ASN A 764 45.43 -5.86 -33.50
CA ASN A 764 44.86 -6.16 -34.80
C ASN A 764 43.61 -7.04 -34.62
N VAL A 765 42.55 -6.74 -35.36
CA VAL A 765 41.27 -7.45 -35.33
C VAL A 765 40.99 -7.99 -36.73
N ALA A 766 40.72 -9.28 -36.85
CA ALA A 766 40.33 -9.92 -38.12
C ALA A 766 39.38 -11.09 -37.85
N MET A 767 38.54 -11.44 -38.82
CA MET A 767 37.81 -12.71 -38.76
C MET A 767 38.72 -13.84 -39.26
N VAL A 768 38.75 -14.96 -38.55
CA VAL A 768 39.52 -16.15 -38.92
C VAL A 768 38.62 -17.37 -39.04
N ALA A 769 38.91 -18.26 -39.98
CA ALA A 769 38.14 -19.49 -40.16
C ALA A 769 38.25 -20.39 -38.92
N ALA A 770 37.11 -20.84 -38.40
CA ALA A 770 36.99 -21.61 -37.18
C ALA A 770 36.03 -22.80 -37.35
N SER A 771 36.21 -23.82 -36.52
CA SER A 771 35.33 -24.98 -36.39
C SER A 771 34.84 -25.03 -34.95
N ALA A 772 33.53 -24.87 -34.74
CA ALA A 772 32.93 -24.68 -33.43
C ALA A 772 31.73 -25.61 -33.24
N ASP A 773 31.74 -26.42 -32.18
CA ASP A 773 30.58 -27.20 -31.77
C ASP A 773 29.83 -26.46 -30.66
N PHE A 774 28.59 -26.05 -30.94
CA PHE A 774 27.72 -25.34 -30.00
C PHE A 774 26.69 -26.29 -29.35
N GLY A 775 27.07 -27.56 -29.14
CA GLY A 775 26.21 -28.61 -28.58
C GLY A 775 25.29 -29.30 -29.60
N THR A 776 25.35 -28.88 -30.88
CA THR A 776 24.56 -29.43 -31.99
C THR A 776 25.42 -30.14 -33.04
N GLY A 777 26.70 -30.38 -32.76
CA GLY A 777 27.69 -30.81 -33.74
C GLY A 777 28.50 -29.66 -34.30
N SER A 778 29.72 -29.96 -34.76
CA SER A 778 30.68 -28.98 -35.26
C SER A 778 30.19 -28.24 -36.52
N VAL A 779 30.19 -26.91 -36.45
CA VAL A 779 29.87 -25.98 -37.54
C VAL A 779 31.14 -25.26 -37.98
N GLY A 780 31.38 -25.21 -39.29
CA GLY A 780 32.41 -24.34 -39.88
C GLY A 780 31.90 -22.90 -40.02
N GLY A 781 32.73 -21.93 -39.64
CA GLY A 781 32.39 -20.51 -39.70
C GLY A 781 33.62 -19.63 -39.56
N PHE A 782 33.41 -18.39 -39.14
CA PHE A 782 34.46 -17.41 -38.89
C PHE A 782 34.26 -16.78 -37.52
N VAL A 783 35.34 -16.59 -36.76
CA VAL A 783 35.34 -15.98 -35.42
C VAL A 783 36.22 -14.74 -35.42
N SER A 784 35.89 -13.72 -34.62
CA SER A 784 36.80 -12.58 -34.43
C SER A 784 38.05 -13.03 -33.67
N GLN A 785 39.22 -12.63 -34.17
CA GLN A 785 40.50 -12.83 -33.51
C GLN A 785 41.13 -11.47 -33.20
N VAL A 786 41.29 -11.20 -31.92
CA VAL A 786 42.03 -10.06 -31.35
C VAL A 786 43.47 -10.52 -31.16
N THR A 787 44.43 -9.86 -31.81
CA THR A 787 45.86 -10.24 -31.75
C THR A 787 46.71 -9.04 -31.35
N ALA A 788 47.49 -9.17 -30.28
CA ALA A 788 48.44 -8.16 -29.86
C ALA A 788 49.69 -8.18 -30.77
N VAL A 789 50.05 -7.02 -31.32
CA VAL A 789 51.16 -6.84 -32.26
C VAL A 789 52.03 -5.65 -31.84
N PRO A 790 53.31 -5.56 -32.25
CA PRO A 790 54.11 -4.38 -31.95
C PRO A 790 53.49 -3.13 -32.56
N GLU A 791 53.53 -2.01 -31.84
CA GLU A 791 53.15 -0.71 -32.41
C GLU A 791 53.97 -0.43 -33.69
N PRO A 792 53.35 0.07 -34.78
CA PRO A 792 54.06 0.40 -36.02
C PRO A 792 55.16 1.45 -35.79
N GLN A 793 56.41 0.98 -35.64
CA GLN A 793 57.52 1.86 -35.25
C GLN A 793 57.64 3.05 -36.20
N ALA A 794 57.66 4.27 -35.64
CA ALA A 794 57.47 5.52 -36.38
C ALA A 794 58.45 5.73 -37.57
N TRP A 795 59.60 5.05 -37.57
CA TRP A 795 60.55 5.08 -38.68
C TRP A 795 60.07 4.33 -39.94
N LEU A 796 59.19 3.32 -39.85
CA LEU A 796 58.54 2.72 -41.03
C LEU A 796 57.57 3.73 -41.68
N LEU A 797 56.74 4.40 -40.89
CA LEU A 797 55.84 5.45 -41.37
C LEU A 797 56.63 6.62 -42.01
N ALA A 798 57.72 7.05 -41.37
CA ALA A 798 58.60 8.07 -41.92
C ALA A 798 59.28 7.63 -43.23
N THR A 799 59.75 6.38 -43.34
CA THR A 799 60.41 5.89 -44.56
C THR A 799 59.42 5.63 -45.70
N MET A 800 58.21 5.16 -45.43
CA MET A 800 57.12 5.09 -46.43
C MET A 800 56.70 6.49 -46.90
N GLY A 801 56.57 7.46 -45.99
CA GLY A 801 56.30 8.86 -46.32
C GLY A 801 57.40 9.49 -47.19
N MET A 802 58.67 9.25 -46.86
CA MET A 802 59.81 9.69 -47.67
C MET A 802 59.88 8.97 -49.03
N ALA A 803 59.51 7.70 -49.12
CA ALA A 803 59.44 6.96 -50.38
C ALA A 803 58.33 7.50 -51.30
N LEU A 804 57.14 7.78 -50.75
CA LEU A 804 56.03 8.41 -51.49
C LEU A 804 56.38 9.84 -51.94
N ALA A 805 56.96 10.65 -51.06
CA ALA A 805 57.44 11.99 -51.40
C ALA A 805 58.54 11.94 -52.49
N GLY A 806 59.47 10.98 -52.39
CA GLY A 806 60.50 10.72 -53.39
C GLY A 806 59.93 10.29 -54.75
N TRP A 807 58.92 9.42 -54.75
CA TRP A 807 58.22 8.97 -55.96
C TRP A 807 57.45 10.13 -56.62
N ALA A 808 56.71 10.92 -55.84
CA ALA A 808 56.01 12.11 -56.31
C ALA A 808 56.98 13.15 -56.91
N ASN A 809 58.13 13.38 -56.26
CA ASN A 809 59.17 14.30 -56.75
C ASN A 809 59.82 13.75 -58.05
N ARG A 810 60.05 12.43 -58.15
CA ARG A 810 60.55 11.75 -59.37
C ARG A 810 59.54 11.81 -60.52
N ALA A 811 58.24 11.67 -60.24
CA ALA A 811 57.17 11.84 -61.22
C ALA A 811 57.05 13.30 -61.70
N ARG A 812 57.15 14.28 -60.78
CA ARG A 812 57.15 15.72 -61.09
C ARG A 812 58.34 16.11 -61.96
N ARG A 813 59.55 15.59 -61.67
CA ARG A 813 60.75 15.77 -62.50
C ARG A 813 60.61 15.10 -63.89
N ARG A 814 59.97 13.93 -63.98
CA ARG A 814 59.70 13.28 -65.29
C ARG A 814 58.75 14.10 -66.17
N ARG A 815 57.69 14.70 -65.61
CA ARG A 815 56.80 15.61 -66.37
C ARG A 815 57.50 16.90 -66.82
N LEU A 816 58.41 17.45 -66.02
CA LEU A 816 59.20 18.63 -66.39
C LEU A 816 60.31 18.34 -67.43
N GLY A 817 60.76 17.09 -67.54
CA GLY A 817 61.80 16.68 -68.49
C GLY A 817 61.37 16.57 -69.95
N GLN A 818 60.07 16.61 -70.26
CA GLN A 818 59.53 16.46 -71.63
C GLN A 818 59.29 17.79 -72.36
N PHE A 819 59.67 18.93 -71.79
CA PHE A 819 59.49 20.28 -72.36
C PHE A 819 60.81 20.96 -72.75
N ARG A 820 61.84 20.19 -73.15
CA ARG A 820 63.09 20.70 -73.74
C ARG A 820 63.65 19.78 -74.83
N VAL A 821 63.10 19.93 -76.04
CA VAL A 821 63.80 19.79 -77.33
C VAL A 821 63.34 20.98 -78.16
#